data_AF-A0A328FLT9-F1
#
_entry.id   AF-A0A328FLT9-F1
#
_cell.length_a   1.000
_cell.length_b   1.000
_cell.length_c   1.000
_cell.angle_alpha   90.00
_cell.angle_beta   90.00
_cell.angle_gamma   90.00
#
_symmetry.space_group_name_H-M   'P 1'
#
loop_
_entity.id
_entity.type
_entity.pdbx_description
1 polymer ?
#
loop_
_entity_poly.entity_id
_entity_poly.type
_entity_poly.pdbx_seq_one_letter_code
_entity_poly.pdbx_strand_id
1 'polypeptide(L)'
;MIKTAKFKFLSLDALIFPAKALAVALIGFLAFFTVVAHCAAEPWQAKASIDVNGTGLTQAILPAELLMGNDNGSYDLVLNGPDKNPRAFELFMKNKSGSRQFILKPANIRLNQEGGFVWDADLPETIVNEIRIEMGDHNYLGRVDVAVQTDAGWETIAKNQAIYRTTGATNASIEITQGIYKKIRLIFTGFDKANKQKIVPIRRVTALHRGKDEKYADIQIVMTDHLQISKADDVTELKMILPGKGIRIKQIRIITKRPFQGTWELGREQIRNNRVEFIPEQSGRVSGVAGDGRLITMEINRVWNTNGLMLRLRSDSGFLGPIEQAVVVSQQPKILFSADMPGRYTALAGTGRHTKLKQLADISGRAQVRHLDFSSPEVKIWYNSQSLLEKFKIKGGPFDENDGYRWKSPVTLDKIGYYRLIFNLETSLDKAGQYVRLVKDNKQIPFFWGRQTYRCHELAAQTEYNREENTTSWEVSLPVTSEAWQTLVLTGSGIFSRTVRCYREKSGRSGWEKVMTRNWSHAEQGAAQLEIDSPGRFMNARRFKISIDHGDNQPIEISKIEAGFMAPSICFLAYEPGNYFLFGGNEAAGRPSYDLTLIQDRLMASLPENIEMAAADVVKASKWDQLLERLFQGKGIGLYAVLGVVTLVLIGIIVRLFPKAGFRGPQN
;
A
#
# COMPACT_ATOMS: atom_id res chain seq x y z
N MET A 1 85.27 -35.49 -12.52
CA MET A 1 85.41 -36.96 -12.46
C MET A 1 84.42 -37.56 -13.46
N ILE A 2 84.95 -38.12 -14.54
CA ILE A 2 84.21 -38.76 -15.63
C ILE A 2 83.92 -40.21 -15.24
N LYS A 3 82.70 -40.72 -15.49
CA LYS A 3 82.46 -42.05 -16.06
C LYS A 3 81.00 -42.25 -16.50
N THR A 4 80.84 -42.23 -17.82
CA THR A 4 79.91 -42.93 -18.72
C THR A 4 79.13 -44.14 -18.20
N ALA A 5 77.85 -44.25 -18.63
CA ALA A 5 77.26 -45.47 -19.22
C ALA A 5 75.96 -45.13 -19.99
N LYS A 6 75.98 -45.20 -21.33
CA LYS A 6 75.39 -46.25 -22.20
C LYS A 6 73.94 -46.00 -22.63
N PHE A 7 73.81 -45.58 -23.90
CA PHE A 7 72.61 -45.74 -24.72
C PHE A 7 72.43 -47.21 -25.14
N LYS A 8 71.21 -47.74 -25.07
CA LYS A 8 70.76 -48.89 -25.87
C LYS A 8 69.27 -48.74 -26.20
N PHE A 9 68.95 -48.73 -27.48
CA PHE A 9 67.62 -48.70 -28.10
C PHE A 9 66.87 -50.03 -27.90
N LEU A 10 65.56 -49.97 -27.60
CA LEU A 10 64.48 -50.96 -27.74
C LEU A 10 63.21 -50.32 -27.12
N SER A 11 61.98 -50.34 -27.63
CA SER A 11 61.34 -50.73 -28.89
C SER A 11 60.03 -49.91 -28.97
N LEU A 12 59.58 -49.56 -30.18
CA LEU A 12 58.21 -49.08 -30.43
C LEU A 12 57.25 -50.25 -30.12
N ASP A 13 56.67 -50.34 -28.92
CA ASP A 13 55.50 -51.21 -28.64
C ASP A 13 54.81 -50.92 -27.29
N ALA A 14 54.88 -49.67 -26.79
CA ALA A 14 54.20 -49.27 -25.55
C ALA A 14 53.36 -47.98 -25.71
N LEU A 15 52.88 -47.72 -26.93
CA LEU A 15 52.15 -46.50 -27.29
C LEU A 15 50.70 -46.78 -27.68
N ILE A 16 50.06 -47.72 -27.00
CA ILE A 16 48.61 -47.92 -27.07
C ILE A 16 48.18 -48.27 -25.64
N PHE A 17 47.29 -47.46 -25.06
CA PHE A 17 46.88 -47.37 -23.64
C PHE A 17 47.69 -46.36 -22.82
N PRO A 18 47.18 -45.12 -22.56
CA PRO A 18 45.81 -44.86 -22.13
C PRO A 18 45.11 -43.70 -22.87
N ALA A 19 45.11 -43.69 -24.21
CA ALA A 19 44.29 -42.70 -24.95
C ALA A 19 42.77 -42.96 -24.80
N LYS A 20 42.35 -44.22 -24.66
CA LYS A 20 40.94 -44.59 -24.41
C LYS A 20 40.49 -44.29 -22.98
N ALA A 21 41.37 -44.46 -21.98
CA ALA A 21 41.03 -44.12 -20.59
C ALA A 21 40.95 -42.59 -20.39
N LEU A 22 41.82 -41.82 -21.06
CA LEU A 22 41.73 -40.36 -21.04
C LEU A 22 40.52 -39.85 -21.82
N ALA A 23 40.16 -40.45 -22.95
CA ALA A 23 38.97 -40.06 -23.72
C ALA A 23 37.65 -40.44 -23.01
N VAL A 24 37.57 -41.60 -22.36
CA VAL A 24 36.40 -42.00 -21.55
C VAL A 24 36.33 -41.19 -20.26
N ALA A 25 37.47 -40.84 -19.65
CA ALA A 25 37.49 -39.92 -18.51
C ALA A 25 37.13 -38.49 -18.93
N LEU A 26 37.56 -37.98 -20.08
CA LEU A 26 37.25 -36.63 -20.56
C LEU A 26 35.81 -36.53 -21.08
N ILE A 27 35.27 -37.57 -21.72
CA ILE A 27 33.84 -37.65 -22.08
C ILE A 27 33.00 -37.88 -20.83
N GLY A 28 33.50 -38.62 -19.84
CA GLY A 28 32.88 -38.74 -18.51
C GLY A 28 32.90 -37.42 -17.73
N PHE A 29 33.98 -36.64 -17.81
CA PHE A 29 34.12 -35.33 -17.15
C PHE A 29 33.36 -34.22 -17.87
N LEU A 30 33.29 -34.25 -19.22
CA LEU A 30 32.41 -33.35 -19.99
C LEU A 30 30.92 -33.76 -19.89
N ALA A 31 30.60 -35.06 -19.75
CA ALA A 31 29.24 -35.53 -19.49
C ALA A 31 28.79 -35.24 -18.04
N PHE A 32 29.71 -35.22 -17.07
CA PHE A 32 29.42 -34.78 -15.70
C PHE A 32 29.20 -33.27 -15.58
N PHE A 33 29.74 -32.47 -16.51
CA PHE A 33 29.48 -31.03 -16.60
C PHE A 33 28.35 -30.65 -17.57
N THR A 34 27.63 -31.60 -18.17
CA THR A 34 26.50 -31.31 -19.08
C THR A 34 25.15 -31.90 -18.67
N VAL A 35 25.03 -32.58 -17.52
CA VAL A 35 23.72 -33.01 -16.97
C VAL A 35 23.55 -32.62 -15.49
N VAL A 36 24.07 -31.44 -15.12
CA VAL A 36 23.51 -30.66 -14.00
C VAL A 36 23.14 -29.26 -14.50
N ALA A 37 22.43 -29.20 -15.63
CA ALA A 37 21.30 -28.28 -15.72
C ALA A 37 20.17 -28.89 -14.88
N HIS A 38 20.40 -29.02 -13.57
CA HIS A 38 19.30 -29.09 -12.64
C HIS A 38 18.45 -27.88 -12.96
N CYS A 39 17.17 -28.11 -13.25
CA CYS A 39 16.12 -27.12 -13.25
C CYS A 39 16.30 -26.21 -12.03
N ALA A 40 17.08 -25.14 -12.17
CA ALA A 40 16.98 -23.99 -11.30
C ALA A 40 15.58 -23.50 -11.60
N ALA A 41 14.62 -23.88 -10.75
CA ALA A 41 13.23 -23.51 -10.89
C ALA A 41 13.20 -22.03 -11.27
N GLU A 42 12.75 -21.72 -12.48
CA GLU A 42 12.82 -20.35 -12.99
C GLU A 42 12.29 -19.42 -11.90
N PRO A 43 13.03 -18.36 -11.52
CA PRO A 43 12.65 -17.50 -10.41
C PRO A 43 11.52 -16.59 -10.85
N TRP A 44 10.38 -17.14 -11.25
CA TRP A 44 9.14 -16.39 -11.44
C TRP A 44 8.54 -16.07 -10.07
N GLN A 45 7.97 -14.87 -9.94
CA GLN A 45 7.26 -14.38 -8.75
C GLN A 45 5.74 -14.51 -8.91
N ALA A 46 5.23 -14.33 -10.12
CA ALA A 46 3.85 -14.59 -10.47
C ALA A 46 3.78 -15.25 -11.85
N LYS A 47 2.78 -16.09 -12.08
CA LYS A 47 2.49 -16.69 -13.38
C LYS A 47 0.99 -16.78 -13.63
N ALA A 48 0.59 -16.68 -14.89
CA ALA A 48 -0.77 -17.00 -15.33
C ALA A 48 -0.69 -17.57 -16.75
N SER A 49 -1.71 -18.32 -17.16
CA SER A 49 -1.70 -18.98 -18.47
C SER A 49 -2.91 -18.63 -19.32
N ILE A 50 -2.76 -18.74 -20.64
CA ILE A 50 -3.82 -18.62 -21.64
C ILE A 50 -3.83 -19.92 -22.43
N ASP A 51 -4.99 -20.58 -22.50
CA ASP A 51 -5.17 -21.77 -23.34
C ASP A 51 -5.66 -21.34 -24.72
N VAL A 52 -4.88 -21.66 -25.78
CA VAL A 52 -5.13 -21.20 -27.15
C VAL A 52 -5.45 -22.40 -28.04
N ASN A 53 -6.61 -22.38 -28.71
CA ASN A 53 -7.10 -23.52 -29.50
C ASN A 53 -6.60 -23.57 -30.96
N GLY A 54 -5.75 -22.65 -31.40
CA GLY A 54 -5.22 -22.62 -32.77
C GLY A 54 -4.13 -21.57 -32.99
N THR A 55 -3.61 -21.45 -34.20
CA THR A 55 -2.57 -20.45 -34.53
C THR A 55 -3.18 -19.08 -34.84
N GLY A 56 -2.40 -18.00 -34.68
CA GLY A 56 -2.79 -16.63 -35.02
C GLY A 56 -2.62 -15.61 -33.89
N LEU A 57 -2.94 -14.35 -34.20
CA LEU A 57 -2.80 -13.24 -33.25
C LEU A 57 -3.77 -13.38 -32.08
N THR A 58 -3.22 -13.26 -30.88
CA THR A 58 -3.94 -13.45 -29.62
C THR A 58 -3.63 -12.30 -28.68
N GLN A 59 -4.67 -11.74 -28.07
CA GLN A 59 -4.60 -10.63 -27.13
C GLN A 59 -5.30 -11.00 -25.82
N ALA A 60 -4.72 -10.59 -24.70
CA ALA A 60 -5.33 -10.71 -23.38
C ALA A 60 -5.04 -9.48 -22.51
N ILE A 61 -5.93 -9.18 -21.56
CA ILE A 61 -5.66 -8.17 -20.52
C ILE A 61 -4.73 -8.80 -19.50
N LEU A 62 -3.62 -8.13 -19.18
CA LEU A 62 -2.65 -8.66 -18.22
C LEU A 62 -3.21 -8.53 -16.79
N PRO A 63 -3.26 -9.62 -16.00
CA PRO A 63 -3.62 -9.56 -14.58
C PRO A 63 -2.68 -8.65 -13.79
N ALA A 64 -3.21 -8.02 -12.74
CA ALA A 64 -2.47 -7.06 -11.92
C ALA A 64 -1.27 -7.71 -11.22
N GLU A 65 -1.37 -9.00 -10.89
CA GLU A 65 -0.36 -9.84 -10.25
C GLU A 65 0.88 -10.05 -11.13
N LEU A 66 0.71 -10.00 -12.45
CA LEU A 66 1.81 -10.09 -13.42
C LEU A 66 2.48 -8.74 -13.69
N LEU A 67 1.96 -7.65 -13.13
CA LEU A 67 2.59 -6.34 -13.25
C LEU A 67 3.78 -6.23 -12.29
N MET A 68 4.98 -6.27 -12.87
CA MET A 68 6.25 -5.99 -12.19
C MET A 68 6.98 -4.86 -12.91
N GLY A 69 6.36 -3.68 -12.90
CA GLY A 69 6.86 -2.48 -13.56
C GLY A 69 8.02 -1.82 -12.82
N ASN A 70 8.90 -1.17 -13.58
CA ASN A 70 9.95 -0.29 -13.08
C ASN A 70 9.71 1.18 -13.49
N ASP A 71 10.50 2.10 -12.94
CA ASP A 71 10.38 3.55 -13.20
C ASP A 71 10.57 3.93 -14.68
N ASN A 72 11.17 3.05 -15.48
CA ASN A 72 11.41 3.26 -16.92
C ASN A 72 10.23 2.82 -17.80
N GLY A 73 9.07 2.49 -17.22
CA GLY A 73 7.89 2.04 -17.96
C GLY A 73 8.07 0.67 -18.61
N SER A 74 8.95 -0.18 -18.06
CA SER A 74 9.16 -1.55 -18.51
C SER A 74 8.70 -2.53 -17.44
N TYR A 75 8.16 -3.67 -17.85
CA TYR A 75 7.62 -4.70 -16.97
C TYR A 75 8.47 -5.96 -17.08
N ASP A 76 8.85 -6.53 -15.94
CA ASP A 76 9.51 -7.84 -15.89
C ASP A 76 8.50 -8.94 -16.23
N LEU A 77 8.50 -9.36 -17.50
CA LEU A 77 7.52 -10.26 -18.07
C LEU A 77 8.11 -11.05 -19.22
N VAL A 78 7.89 -12.36 -19.20
CA VAL A 78 8.20 -13.32 -20.26
C VAL A 78 6.93 -14.08 -20.60
N LEU A 79 6.74 -14.42 -21.88
CA LEU A 79 5.69 -15.32 -22.34
C LEU A 79 6.35 -16.59 -22.87
N ASN A 80 6.04 -17.74 -22.29
CA ASN A 80 6.50 -19.04 -22.78
C ASN A 80 5.37 -19.73 -23.56
N GLY A 81 5.70 -20.35 -24.69
CA GLY A 81 4.79 -21.17 -25.46
C GLY A 81 4.52 -22.54 -24.81
N PRO A 82 3.66 -23.37 -25.43
CA PRO A 82 3.37 -24.74 -24.95
C PRO A 82 4.60 -25.64 -24.87
N ASP A 83 5.63 -25.33 -25.67
CA ASP A 83 6.93 -25.98 -25.71
C ASP A 83 7.93 -25.46 -24.65
N LYS A 84 7.46 -24.57 -23.75
CA LYS A 84 8.25 -23.88 -22.70
C LYS A 84 9.30 -22.90 -23.24
N ASN A 85 9.35 -22.65 -24.55
CA ASN A 85 10.28 -21.68 -25.11
C ASN A 85 9.69 -20.26 -25.09
N PRO A 86 10.49 -19.21 -24.84
CA PRO A 86 10.02 -17.83 -24.87
C PRO A 86 9.46 -17.43 -26.23
N ARG A 87 8.39 -16.63 -26.24
CA ARG A 87 7.75 -16.04 -27.42
C ARG A 87 7.81 -14.52 -27.34
N ALA A 88 7.97 -13.89 -28.49
CA ALA A 88 7.88 -12.43 -28.60
C ALA A 88 6.42 -11.97 -28.43
N PHE A 89 6.26 -10.83 -27.76
CA PHE A 89 4.96 -10.21 -27.57
C PHE A 89 5.10 -8.69 -27.50
N GLU A 90 4.00 -7.98 -27.70
CA GLU A 90 3.88 -6.55 -27.47
C GLU A 90 3.05 -6.30 -26.20
N LEU A 91 3.47 -5.34 -25.38
CA LEU A 91 2.72 -4.85 -24.23
C LEU A 91 2.25 -3.42 -24.48
N PHE A 92 0.95 -3.14 -24.32
CA PHE A 92 0.41 -1.81 -24.61
C PHE A 92 -0.85 -1.48 -23.81
N MET A 93 -1.17 -0.19 -23.67
CA MET A 93 -2.36 0.24 -22.90
C MET A 93 -3.67 0.16 -23.69
N LYS A 94 -3.66 0.53 -24.98
CA LYS A 94 -4.85 0.62 -25.83
C LYS A 94 -4.56 0.27 -27.27
N ASN A 95 -5.58 -0.20 -27.98
CA ASN A 95 -5.52 -0.28 -29.44
C ASN A 95 -5.70 1.12 -30.05
N LYS A 96 -4.82 1.47 -30.99
CA LYS A 96 -5.01 2.65 -31.84
C LYS A 96 -6.25 2.42 -32.68
N SER A 97 -7.16 3.39 -32.69
CA SER A 97 -8.28 3.30 -33.63
C SER A 97 -7.79 3.63 -35.03
N GLY A 98 -7.91 2.68 -35.95
CA GLY A 98 -7.59 2.90 -37.34
C GLY A 98 -8.56 3.90 -37.95
N SER A 99 -8.13 5.12 -38.25
CA SER A 99 -8.91 6.02 -39.10
C SER A 99 -8.69 5.66 -40.56
N ARG A 100 -9.76 5.49 -41.34
CA ARG A 100 -9.68 5.20 -42.78
C ARG A 100 -10.47 6.23 -43.57
N GLN A 101 -9.93 6.61 -44.72
CA GLN A 101 -10.53 7.60 -45.62
C GLN A 101 -10.71 6.99 -47.01
N PHE A 102 -11.90 7.15 -47.58
CA PHE A 102 -12.25 6.67 -48.91
C PHE A 102 -12.81 7.82 -49.75
N ILE A 103 -12.11 8.17 -50.83
CA ILE A 103 -12.63 9.15 -51.80
C ILE A 103 -13.65 8.43 -52.67
N LEU A 104 -14.90 8.91 -52.65
CA LEU A 104 -15.99 8.28 -53.36
C LEU A 104 -16.09 8.82 -54.80
N LYS A 105 -16.39 7.94 -55.74
CA LYS A 105 -16.67 8.30 -57.13
C LYS A 105 -18.18 8.30 -57.35
N PRO A 106 -18.74 9.32 -58.03
CA PRO A 106 -20.16 9.31 -58.38
C PRO A 106 -20.49 8.13 -59.27
N ALA A 107 -21.51 7.36 -58.90
CA ALA A 107 -22.12 6.34 -59.73
C ALA A 107 -23.30 6.89 -60.55
N ASN A 108 -24.08 7.81 -59.97
CA ASN A 108 -25.20 8.44 -60.64
C ASN A 108 -25.38 9.89 -60.14
N ILE A 109 -25.72 10.80 -61.05
CA ILE A 109 -26.00 12.20 -60.75
C ILE A 109 -27.26 12.61 -61.50
N ARG A 110 -28.25 13.15 -60.79
CA ARG A 110 -29.54 13.54 -61.38
C ARG A 110 -30.23 14.63 -60.59
N LEU A 111 -31.18 15.31 -61.22
CA LEU A 111 -32.16 16.16 -60.53
C LEU A 111 -33.40 15.33 -60.20
N ASN A 112 -33.94 15.47 -58.98
CA ASN A 112 -35.20 14.85 -58.61
C ASN A 112 -36.39 15.73 -59.02
N GLN A 113 -37.61 15.19 -58.89
CA GLN A 113 -38.85 15.89 -59.26
C GLN A 113 -39.14 17.14 -58.39
N GLU A 114 -38.50 17.24 -57.23
CA GLU A 114 -38.62 18.36 -56.29
C GLU A 114 -37.51 19.42 -56.47
N GLY A 115 -36.69 19.31 -57.52
CA GLY A 115 -35.59 20.25 -57.80
C GLY A 115 -34.33 20.04 -56.95
N GLY A 116 -34.27 18.97 -56.15
CA GLY A 116 -33.08 18.54 -55.42
C GLY A 116 -32.05 17.86 -56.33
N PHE A 117 -30.77 18.12 -56.08
CA PHE A 117 -29.66 17.49 -56.79
C PHE A 117 -29.24 16.21 -56.06
N VAL A 118 -29.37 15.08 -56.73
CA VAL A 118 -29.10 13.75 -56.18
C VAL A 118 -27.74 13.25 -56.69
N TRP A 119 -26.89 12.84 -55.76
CA TRP A 119 -25.58 12.27 -56.01
C TRP A 119 -25.49 10.90 -55.33
N ASP A 120 -25.31 9.85 -56.11
CA ASP A 120 -25.20 8.48 -55.62
C ASP A 120 -23.78 7.95 -55.80
N ALA A 121 -23.30 7.14 -54.86
CA ALA A 121 -22.04 6.42 -54.96
C ALA A 121 -22.09 5.07 -54.25
N ASP A 122 -21.23 4.15 -54.69
CA ASP A 122 -20.96 2.94 -53.94
C ASP A 122 -20.02 3.26 -52.77
N LEU A 123 -20.29 2.65 -51.62
CA LEU A 123 -19.46 2.75 -50.43
C LEU A 123 -18.54 1.53 -50.32
N PRO A 124 -17.37 1.68 -49.67
CA PRO A 124 -16.52 0.53 -49.36
C PRO A 124 -17.28 -0.43 -48.43
N GLU A 125 -17.08 -1.75 -48.60
CA GLU A 125 -17.61 -2.79 -47.70
C GLU A 125 -16.88 -2.80 -46.34
N THR A 126 -16.88 -1.65 -45.68
CA THR A 126 -16.22 -1.41 -44.41
C THR A 126 -17.04 -0.43 -43.57
N ILE A 127 -16.67 -0.29 -42.30
CA ILE A 127 -17.39 0.58 -41.39
C ILE A 127 -17.15 2.04 -41.77
N VAL A 128 -18.21 2.85 -41.83
CA VAL A 128 -18.17 4.30 -42.06
C VAL A 128 -19.01 4.98 -40.98
N ASN A 129 -18.59 6.15 -40.49
CA ASN A 129 -19.32 6.94 -39.50
C ASN A 129 -19.30 8.45 -39.76
N GLU A 130 -18.63 8.91 -40.82
CA GLU A 130 -18.65 10.32 -41.22
C GLU A 130 -18.56 10.45 -42.74
N ILE A 131 -19.29 11.42 -43.29
CA ILE A 131 -19.23 11.81 -44.71
C ILE A 131 -18.75 13.26 -44.78
N ARG A 132 -17.70 13.49 -45.54
CA ARG A 132 -17.16 14.82 -45.80
C ARG A 132 -17.38 15.23 -47.24
N ILE A 133 -17.96 16.40 -47.44
CA ILE A 133 -18.26 16.97 -48.74
C ILE A 133 -17.45 18.26 -48.88
N GLU A 134 -16.68 18.37 -49.95
CA GLU A 134 -15.94 19.56 -50.33
C GLU A 134 -16.59 20.13 -51.61
N MET A 135 -17.00 21.39 -51.54
CA MET A 135 -17.61 22.09 -52.67
C MET A 135 -16.53 22.75 -53.52
N GLY A 136 -16.73 22.79 -54.83
CA GLY A 136 -15.90 23.52 -55.79
C GLY A 136 -16.16 25.02 -55.80
N ASP A 137 -17.32 25.47 -55.32
CA ASP A 137 -17.66 26.88 -55.14
C ASP A 137 -17.56 27.29 -53.66
N HIS A 138 -16.71 28.29 -53.39
CA HIS A 138 -16.42 28.82 -52.05
C HIS A 138 -17.56 29.67 -51.47
N ASN A 139 -18.56 30.01 -52.29
CA ASN A 139 -19.76 30.73 -51.87
C ASN A 139 -21.01 29.85 -51.86
N TYR A 140 -20.86 28.54 -52.09
CA TYR A 140 -22.00 27.63 -52.06
C TYR A 140 -22.67 27.62 -50.68
N LEU A 141 -23.99 27.77 -50.67
CA LEU A 141 -24.83 27.66 -49.48
C LEU A 141 -25.98 26.72 -49.82
N GLY A 142 -26.22 25.75 -48.96
CA GLY A 142 -27.28 24.77 -49.16
C GLY A 142 -27.34 23.78 -48.01
N ARG A 143 -28.19 22.78 -48.19
CA ARG A 143 -28.33 21.66 -47.27
C ARG A 143 -28.16 20.35 -48.02
N VAL A 144 -27.83 19.30 -47.29
CA VAL A 144 -27.74 17.95 -47.81
C VAL A 144 -28.40 16.96 -46.87
N ASP A 145 -29.20 16.07 -47.43
CA ASP A 145 -29.67 14.86 -46.76
C ASP A 145 -28.77 13.69 -47.17
N VAL A 146 -28.49 12.81 -46.22
CA VAL A 146 -27.69 11.60 -46.43
C VAL A 146 -28.59 10.39 -46.26
N ALA A 147 -28.70 9.59 -47.30
CA ALA A 147 -29.40 8.31 -47.30
C ALA A 147 -28.46 7.17 -47.68
N VAL A 148 -28.75 5.98 -47.18
CA VAL A 148 -28.02 4.74 -47.48
C VAL A 148 -28.97 3.68 -47.99
N GLN A 149 -28.45 2.75 -48.76
CA GLN A 149 -29.23 1.62 -49.27
C GLN A 149 -29.24 0.48 -48.25
N THR A 150 -30.42 0.09 -47.80
CA THR A 150 -30.73 -1.07 -46.95
C THR A 150 -31.50 -2.12 -47.75
N ASP A 151 -31.77 -3.28 -47.15
CA ASP A 151 -32.56 -4.35 -47.80
C ASP A 151 -34.02 -3.93 -48.06
N ALA A 152 -34.53 -2.96 -47.29
CA ALA A 152 -35.87 -2.39 -47.44
C ALA A 152 -35.95 -1.18 -48.40
N GLY A 153 -34.82 -0.74 -48.96
CA GLY A 153 -34.74 0.40 -49.87
C GLY A 153 -33.80 1.52 -49.37
N TRP A 154 -34.09 2.76 -49.74
CA TRP A 154 -33.27 3.90 -49.32
C TRP A 154 -33.76 4.46 -47.99
N GLU A 155 -32.88 4.50 -46.99
CA GLU A 155 -33.16 5.06 -45.67
C GLU A 155 -32.33 6.33 -45.44
N THR A 156 -32.98 7.42 -45.00
CA THR A 156 -32.28 8.68 -44.71
C THR A 156 -31.73 8.66 -43.28
N ILE A 157 -30.41 8.72 -43.13
CA ILE A 157 -29.70 8.61 -41.85
C ILE A 157 -29.20 9.96 -41.30
N ALA A 158 -29.16 11.01 -42.12
CA ALA A 158 -28.95 12.37 -41.66
C ALA A 158 -29.77 13.35 -42.53
N LYS A 159 -30.51 14.26 -41.90
CA LYS A 159 -31.37 15.24 -42.59
C LYS A 159 -30.92 16.68 -42.33
N ASN A 160 -31.17 17.56 -43.30
CA ASN A 160 -30.95 19.00 -43.25
C ASN A 160 -29.54 19.42 -42.81
N GLN A 161 -28.52 18.67 -43.22
CA GLN A 161 -27.15 18.97 -42.84
C GLN A 161 -26.66 20.21 -43.59
N ALA A 162 -26.23 21.23 -42.85
CA ALA A 162 -25.82 22.49 -43.45
C ALA A 162 -24.46 22.35 -44.15
N ILE A 163 -24.36 22.96 -45.33
CA ILE A 163 -23.09 23.19 -46.00
C ILE A 163 -22.69 24.63 -45.73
N TYR A 164 -21.56 24.81 -45.04
CA TYR A 164 -21.14 26.12 -44.54
C TYR A 164 -19.77 26.51 -45.09
N ARG A 165 -19.53 27.82 -45.09
CA ARG A 165 -18.26 28.41 -45.50
C ARG A 165 -17.27 28.32 -44.35
N THR A 166 -16.06 27.86 -44.65
CA THR A 166 -14.89 27.89 -43.76
C THR A 166 -13.78 28.73 -44.39
N THR A 167 -12.73 29.05 -43.64
CA THR A 167 -11.58 29.82 -44.13
C THR A 167 -10.90 29.07 -45.29
N GLY A 168 -11.17 29.50 -46.53
CA GLY A 168 -10.56 28.96 -47.74
C GLY A 168 -11.25 27.75 -48.39
N ALA A 169 -12.39 27.28 -47.88
CA ALA A 169 -13.19 26.22 -48.52
C ALA A 169 -14.66 26.24 -48.05
N THR A 170 -15.56 25.72 -48.88
CA THR A 170 -16.93 25.40 -48.46
C THR A 170 -17.06 23.89 -48.32
N ASN A 171 -17.44 23.42 -47.14
CA ASN A 171 -17.47 22.01 -46.83
C ASN A 171 -18.61 21.65 -45.87
N ALA A 172 -18.88 20.35 -45.78
CA ALA A 172 -19.72 19.76 -44.74
C ALA A 172 -19.01 18.52 -44.18
N SER A 173 -19.02 18.38 -42.86
CA SER A 173 -18.67 17.15 -42.14
C SER A 173 -19.95 16.66 -41.48
N ILE A 174 -20.39 15.47 -41.87
CA ILE A 174 -21.67 14.91 -41.46
C ILE A 174 -21.39 13.62 -40.71
N GLU A 175 -21.66 13.61 -39.41
CA GLU A 175 -21.64 12.39 -38.63
C GLU A 175 -22.86 11.53 -39.00
N ILE A 176 -22.63 10.25 -39.25
CA ILE A 176 -23.67 9.27 -39.52
C ILE A 176 -23.56 8.11 -38.52
N THR A 177 -24.65 7.37 -38.35
CA THR A 177 -24.62 6.13 -37.57
C THR A 177 -23.51 5.22 -38.09
N GLN A 178 -22.71 4.66 -37.19
CA GLN A 178 -21.62 3.77 -37.57
C GLN A 178 -22.20 2.48 -38.18
N GLY A 179 -21.82 2.14 -39.41
CA GLY A 179 -22.31 0.94 -40.09
C GLY A 179 -21.50 0.56 -41.32
N ILE A 180 -21.76 -0.64 -41.84
CA ILE A 180 -21.29 -1.08 -43.16
C ILE A 180 -22.43 -0.82 -44.13
N TYR A 181 -22.18 0.01 -45.13
CA TYR A 181 -23.18 0.45 -46.09
C TYR A 181 -22.69 0.11 -47.50
N LYS A 182 -23.60 -0.35 -48.36
CA LYS A 182 -23.26 -0.68 -49.76
C LYS A 182 -23.27 0.54 -50.66
N LYS A 183 -24.26 1.42 -50.50
CA LYS A 183 -24.42 2.65 -51.29
C LYS A 183 -24.85 3.82 -50.44
N ILE A 184 -24.51 5.01 -50.91
CA ILE A 184 -24.90 6.29 -50.34
C ILE A 184 -25.57 7.16 -51.40
N ARG A 185 -26.53 7.96 -50.95
CA ARG A 185 -27.23 8.99 -51.71
C ARG A 185 -27.16 10.29 -50.93
N LEU A 186 -26.66 11.32 -51.58
CA LEU A 186 -26.65 12.70 -51.08
C LEU A 186 -27.70 13.49 -51.85
N ILE A 187 -28.63 14.13 -51.16
CA ILE A 187 -29.69 14.93 -51.76
C ILE A 187 -29.47 16.38 -51.34
N PHE A 188 -28.96 17.19 -52.27
CA PHE A 188 -28.68 18.59 -52.03
C PHE A 188 -29.92 19.43 -52.33
N THR A 189 -30.25 20.34 -51.42
CA THR A 189 -31.40 21.25 -51.52
C THR A 189 -31.01 22.67 -51.10
N GLY A 190 -31.87 23.65 -51.43
CA GLY A 190 -31.68 25.04 -51.01
C GLY A 190 -30.51 25.79 -51.66
N PHE A 191 -29.90 25.21 -52.71
CA PHE A 191 -28.77 25.77 -53.43
C PHE A 191 -29.17 26.66 -54.62
N ASP A 192 -30.39 26.49 -55.13
CA ASP A 192 -30.92 27.23 -56.26
C ASP A 192 -32.24 27.91 -55.90
N LYS A 193 -32.15 29.04 -55.19
CA LYS A 193 -33.33 29.83 -54.76
C LYS A 193 -34.20 30.31 -55.93
N ALA A 194 -33.63 30.40 -57.13
CA ALA A 194 -34.33 30.83 -58.34
C ALA A 194 -34.83 29.65 -59.20
N ASN A 195 -34.67 28.41 -58.70
CA ASN A 195 -35.04 27.16 -59.36
C ASN A 195 -34.55 27.05 -60.82
N LYS A 196 -33.34 27.56 -61.09
CA LYS A 196 -32.67 27.55 -62.41
C LYS A 196 -32.03 26.19 -62.76
N GLN A 197 -32.31 25.13 -62.00
CA GLN A 197 -31.75 23.79 -62.16
C GLN A 197 -30.21 23.77 -62.22
N LYS A 198 -29.55 24.58 -61.39
CA LYS A 198 -28.08 24.64 -61.35
C LYS A 198 -27.46 23.30 -60.92
N ILE A 199 -26.32 22.96 -61.51
CA ILE A 199 -25.51 21.83 -61.05
C ILE A 199 -24.84 22.21 -59.72
N VAL A 200 -24.86 21.29 -58.76
CA VAL A 200 -24.14 21.46 -57.50
C VAL A 200 -22.64 21.18 -57.75
N PRO A 201 -21.74 22.16 -57.54
CA PRO A 201 -20.32 21.99 -57.85
C PRO A 201 -19.64 21.20 -56.73
N ILE A 202 -19.75 19.86 -56.75
CA ILE A 202 -19.08 19.00 -55.77
C ILE A 202 -17.64 18.76 -56.22
N ARG A 203 -16.65 19.14 -55.40
CA ARG A 203 -15.24 18.88 -55.67
C ARG A 203 -14.84 17.48 -55.23
N ARG A 204 -15.28 17.06 -54.05
CA ARG A 204 -14.91 15.77 -53.47
C ARG A 204 -15.92 15.31 -52.42
N VAL A 205 -16.31 14.04 -52.48
CA VAL A 205 -17.01 13.36 -51.39
C VAL A 205 -16.09 12.30 -50.81
N THR A 206 -16.03 12.25 -49.49
CA THR A 206 -15.18 11.32 -48.76
C THR A 206 -15.99 10.59 -47.70
N ALA A 207 -15.95 9.26 -47.70
CA ALA A 207 -16.40 8.45 -46.58
C ALA A 207 -15.24 8.23 -45.59
N LEU A 208 -15.52 8.40 -44.31
CA LEU A 208 -14.55 8.31 -43.23
C LEU A 208 -15.01 7.26 -42.21
N HIS A 209 -14.08 6.41 -41.82
CA HIS A 209 -14.12 5.75 -40.53
C HIS A 209 -13.21 6.53 -39.59
N ARG A 210 -13.77 7.29 -38.66
CA ARG A 210 -13.01 7.73 -37.48
C ARG A 210 -13.24 6.71 -36.40
N GLY A 211 -12.33 5.75 -36.29
CA GLY A 211 -12.28 4.92 -35.11
C GLY A 211 -12.08 5.82 -33.88
N LYS A 212 -12.85 5.61 -32.82
CA LYS A 212 -12.55 6.20 -31.49
C LYS A 212 -11.51 5.33 -30.82
N ASP A 213 -10.45 5.93 -30.27
CA ASP A 213 -9.44 5.17 -29.54
C ASP A 213 -10.10 4.30 -28.47
N GLU A 214 -9.57 3.08 -28.34
CA GLU A 214 -10.09 2.13 -27.38
C GLU A 214 -10.05 2.75 -25.97
N LYS A 215 -11.06 2.45 -25.15
CA LYS A 215 -11.00 2.83 -23.73
C LYS A 215 -9.93 1.98 -23.03
N TYR A 216 -9.39 2.50 -21.93
CA TYR A 216 -8.48 1.71 -21.11
C TYR A 216 -9.23 0.51 -20.55
N ALA A 217 -8.54 -0.61 -20.38
CA ALA A 217 -9.07 -1.75 -19.65
C ALA A 217 -9.04 -1.41 -18.15
N ASP A 218 -10.17 -0.94 -17.61
CA ASP A 218 -10.32 -0.64 -16.19
C ASP A 218 -10.67 -1.94 -15.43
N ILE A 219 -9.81 -2.35 -14.48
CA ILE A 219 -10.02 -3.50 -13.59
C ILE A 219 -10.15 -3.01 -12.15
N GLN A 220 -11.13 -3.56 -11.42
CA GLN A 220 -11.34 -3.28 -10.00
C GLN A 220 -10.59 -4.29 -9.15
N ILE A 221 -9.70 -3.81 -8.29
CA ILE A 221 -8.97 -4.60 -7.30
C ILE A 221 -9.61 -4.32 -5.95
N VAL A 222 -10.28 -5.32 -5.37
CA VAL A 222 -10.93 -5.20 -4.06
C VAL A 222 -9.85 -5.37 -2.98
N MET A 223 -9.72 -4.37 -2.12
CA MET A 223 -8.68 -4.30 -1.09
C MET A 223 -9.22 -4.54 0.32
N THR A 224 -10.53 -4.70 0.49
CA THR A 224 -11.21 -4.75 1.80
C THR A 224 -10.59 -5.81 2.74
N ASP A 225 -10.29 -7.00 2.22
CA ASP A 225 -9.73 -8.12 3.01
C ASP A 225 -8.21 -8.00 3.24
N HIS A 226 -7.56 -7.04 2.58
CA HIS A 226 -6.11 -6.80 2.61
C HIS A 226 -5.79 -5.35 3.03
N LEU A 227 -6.61 -4.81 3.93
CA LEU A 227 -6.55 -3.46 4.43
C LEU A 227 -6.20 -3.46 5.92
N GLN A 228 -5.17 -2.71 6.31
CA GLN A 228 -4.94 -2.37 7.71
C GLN A 228 -5.41 -0.94 7.98
N ILE A 229 -6.28 -0.79 8.96
CA ILE A 229 -6.81 0.50 9.40
C ILE A 229 -6.16 0.86 10.73
N SER A 230 -5.59 2.05 10.81
CA SER A 230 -5.19 2.68 12.06
C SER A 230 -5.83 4.07 12.19
N LYS A 231 -6.01 4.53 13.42
CA LYS A 231 -6.38 5.92 13.70
C LYS A 231 -5.22 6.57 14.43
N ALA A 232 -4.87 7.78 14.01
CA ALA A 232 -3.92 8.64 14.70
C ALA A 232 -4.50 10.07 14.65
N ASP A 233 -4.78 10.63 15.81
CA ASP A 233 -5.47 11.92 15.97
C ASP A 233 -6.82 11.92 15.22
N ASP A 234 -7.05 12.91 14.39
CA ASP A 234 -8.20 13.07 13.49
C ASP A 234 -7.99 12.44 12.11
N VAL A 235 -6.90 11.67 11.93
CA VAL A 235 -6.55 10.99 10.68
C VAL A 235 -6.85 9.49 10.79
N THR A 236 -7.66 9.01 9.85
CA THR A 236 -7.79 7.57 9.58
C THR A 236 -6.79 7.16 8.51
N GLU A 237 -6.06 6.12 8.79
CA GLU A 237 -4.92 5.65 8.02
C GLU A 237 -5.22 4.26 7.47
N LEU A 238 -5.03 4.11 6.16
CA LEU A 238 -5.40 2.93 5.38
C LEU A 238 -4.17 2.42 4.64
N LYS A 239 -3.57 1.33 5.15
CA LYS A 239 -2.47 0.65 4.49
C LYS A 239 -3.00 -0.49 3.63
N MET A 240 -2.70 -0.43 2.34
CA MET A 240 -3.12 -1.40 1.32
C MET A 240 -1.89 -1.95 0.60
N ILE A 241 -1.91 -3.23 0.23
CA ILE A 241 -0.84 -3.87 -0.54
C ILE A 241 -1.37 -4.29 -1.90
N LEU A 242 -0.92 -3.61 -2.95
CA LEU A 242 -1.29 -3.91 -4.33
C LEU A 242 -0.73 -5.25 -4.81
N PRO A 243 -1.48 -5.98 -5.66
CA PRO A 243 -1.09 -7.29 -6.20
C PRO A 243 0.11 -7.27 -7.16
N GLY A 244 0.55 -6.08 -7.58
CA GLY A 244 1.72 -5.89 -8.43
C GLY A 244 2.34 -4.50 -8.25
N LYS A 245 3.40 -4.23 -8.99
CA LYS A 245 4.12 -2.94 -9.05
C LYS A 245 4.02 -2.32 -10.45
N GLY A 246 4.09 -1.00 -10.51
CA GLY A 246 3.90 -0.24 -11.75
C GLY A 246 2.45 -0.25 -12.21
N ILE A 247 1.50 -0.37 -11.28
CA ILE A 247 0.07 -0.38 -11.60
C ILE A 247 -0.36 1.05 -11.89
N ARG A 248 -1.02 1.28 -13.03
CA ARG A 248 -1.64 2.58 -13.32
C ARG A 248 -2.97 2.70 -12.58
N ILE A 249 -2.98 3.41 -11.46
CA ILE A 249 -4.19 3.66 -10.68
C ILE A 249 -4.96 4.81 -11.33
N LYS A 250 -6.19 4.52 -11.76
CA LYS A 250 -7.13 5.55 -12.23
C LYS A 250 -7.74 6.27 -11.04
N GLN A 251 -8.34 5.51 -10.13
CA GLN A 251 -9.01 6.05 -8.96
C GLN A 251 -9.02 5.04 -7.80
N ILE A 252 -9.17 5.56 -6.58
CA ILE A 252 -9.44 4.77 -5.38
C ILE A 252 -10.86 5.10 -4.93
N ARG A 253 -11.63 4.07 -4.58
CA ARG A 253 -12.99 4.18 -4.08
C ARG A 253 -13.09 3.58 -2.68
N ILE A 254 -13.61 4.34 -1.74
CA ILE A 254 -13.89 3.89 -0.37
C ILE A 254 -15.37 4.05 -0.11
N ILE A 255 -16.04 3.01 0.38
CA ILE A 255 -17.42 3.06 0.85
C ILE A 255 -17.42 3.03 2.37
N THR A 256 -18.06 4.01 3.00
CA THR A 256 -18.17 4.13 4.45
C THR A 256 -19.62 3.98 4.91
N LYS A 257 -19.85 3.59 6.17
CA LYS A 257 -21.21 3.53 6.74
C LYS A 257 -21.90 4.89 6.88
N ARG A 258 -21.13 5.98 6.89
CA ARG A 258 -21.62 7.35 7.04
C ARG A 258 -21.03 8.25 5.95
N PRO A 259 -21.71 9.36 5.60
CA PRO A 259 -21.16 10.31 4.64
C PRO A 259 -19.81 10.86 5.09
N PHE A 260 -18.89 11.06 4.14
CA PHE A 260 -17.58 11.65 4.41
C PHE A 260 -17.40 12.98 3.70
N GLN A 261 -16.92 13.96 4.44
CA GLN A 261 -16.38 15.22 3.92
C GLN A 261 -15.05 15.49 4.63
N GLY A 262 -14.05 15.88 3.86
CA GLY A 262 -12.72 16.04 4.43
C GLY A 262 -11.60 16.01 3.40
N THR A 263 -10.38 15.90 3.90
CA THR A 263 -9.17 15.84 3.07
C THR A 263 -8.61 14.43 3.03
N TRP A 264 -7.86 14.15 1.97
CA TRP A 264 -7.15 12.89 1.81
C TRP A 264 -5.73 13.13 1.32
N GLU A 265 -4.81 12.26 1.75
CA GLU A 265 -3.45 12.20 1.27
C GLU A 265 -3.13 10.76 0.87
N LEU A 266 -2.69 10.57 -0.37
CA LEU A 266 -2.14 9.33 -0.87
C LEU A 266 -0.61 9.42 -0.86
N GLY A 267 0.04 8.36 -0.40
CA GLY A 267 1.49 8.31 -0.33
C GLY A 267 2.02 6.91 -0.11
N ARG A 268 3.30 6.85 0.21
CA ARG A 268 4.01 5.60 0.52
C ARG A 268 4.68 5.69 1.87
N GLU A 269 5.06 4.53 2.40
CA GLU A 269 5.86 4.43 3.62
C GLU A 269 7.33 4.27 3.27
N GLN A 270 8.21 4.92 4.03
CA GLN A 270 9.65 4.72 3.95
C GLN A 270 10.23 4.58 5.35
N ILE A 271 11.22 3.70 5.52
CA ILE A 271 11.98 3.64 6.76
C ILE A 271 13.08 4.70 6.71
N ARG A 272 13.04 5.67 7.63
CA ARG A 272 14.10 6.67 7.85
C ARG A 272 14.40 6.77 9.33
N ASN A 273 15.69 6.84 9.69
CA ASN A 273 16.14 6.98 11.09
C ASN A 273 15.49 5.94 12.05
N ASN A 274 15.39 4.69 11.60
CA ASN A 274 14.76 3.58 12.33
C ASN A 274 13.25 3.79 12.66
N ARG A 275 12.55 4.60 11.87
CA ARG A 275 11.11 4.86 11.99
C ARG A 275 10.42 4.79 10.63
N VAL A 276 9.14 4.45 10.63
CA VAL A 276 8.29 4.60 9.44
C VAL A 276 7.86 6.06 9.29
N GLU A 277 8.17 6.64 8.13
CA GLU A 277 7.70 7.95 7.72
C GLU A 277 6.74 7.84 6.53
N PHE A 278 5.70 8.67 6.54
CA PHE A 278 4.79 8.82 5.41
C PHE A 278 5.35 9.85 4.44
N ILE A 279 5.50 9.46 3.18
CA ILE A 279 5.89 10.35 2.10
C ILE A 279 4.62 10.65 1.28
N PRO A 280 4.01 11.85 1.43
CA PRO A 280 2.86 12.23 0.64
C PRO A 280 3.25 12.33 -0.83
N GLU A 281 2.37 11.84 -1.71
CA GLU A 281 2.56 11.85 -3.15
C GLU A 281 1.45 12.59 -3.89
N GLN A 282 0.23 12.53 -3.36
CA GLN A 282 -0.92 13.23 -3.89
C GLN A 282 -1.88 13.53 -2.76
N SER A 283 -2.64 14.61 -2.86
CA SER A 283 -3.68 14.94 -1.90
C SER A 283 -4.88 15.56 -2.59
N GLY A 284 -5.98 15.63 -1.87
CA GLY A 284 -7.19 16.28 -2.36
C GLY A 284 -8.23 16.46 -1.26
N ARG A 285 -9.40 16.92 -1.67
CA ARG A 285 -10.53 17.15 -0.77
C ARG A 285 -11.78 16.53 -1.37
N VAL A 286 -12.62 16.00 -0.49
CA VAL A 286 -13.94 15.47 -0.79
C VAL A 286 -14.93 16.46 -0.18
N SER A 287 -15.47 17.34 -1.02
CA SER A 287 -16.39 18.42 -0.61
C SER A 287 -17.78 18.29 -1.24
N GLY A 288 -17.98 17.33 -2.14
CA GLY A 288 -19.24 17.08 -2.83
C GLY A 288 -19.74 15.67 -2.56
N VAL A 289 -20.99 15.55 -2.13
CA VAL A 289 -21.68 14.28 -1.91
C VAL A 289 -22.35 13.89 -3.23
N ALA A 290 -21.78 12.92 -3.96
CA ALA A 290 -22.55 12.23 -5.00
C ALA A 290 -23.38 11.13 -4.31
N GLY A 291 -24.68 11.05 -4.63
CA GLY A 291 -25.57 10.07 -4.00
C GLY A 291 -25.80 10.35 -2.51
N ASP A 292 -25.64 9.34 -1.66
CA ASP A 292 -25.83 9.42 -0.21
C ASP A 292 -24.56 9.85 0.57
N GLY A 293 -23.46 10.13 -0.13
CA GLY A 293 -22.21 10.64 0.45
C GLY A 293 -21.29 9.59 1.06
N ARG A 294 -21.68 8.32 1.00
CA ARG A 294 -20.89 7.19 1.53
C ARG A 294 -19.77 6.74 0.60
N LEU A 295 -19.88 7.04 -0.69
CA LEU A 295 -18.84 6.73 -1.68
C LEU A 295 -17.84 7.88 -1.81
N ILE A 296 -16.61 7.63 -1.37
CA ILE A 296 -15.46 8.51 -1.54
C ILE A 296 -14.75 8.09 -2.82
N THR A 297 -14.65 8.99 -3.81
CA THR A 297 -13.89 8.75 -5.04
C THR A 297 -12.69 9.69 -5.11
N MET A 298 -11.51 9.12 -5.27
CA MET A 298 -10.24 9.85 -5.39
C MET A 298 -9.63 9.57 -6.76
N GLU A 299 -9.57 10.59 -7.62
CA GLU A 299 -8.94 10.49 -8.94
C GLU A 299 -7.42 10.58 -8.81
N ILE A 300 -6.72 9.49 -9.12
CA ILE A 300 -5.26 9.34 -8.95
C ILE A 300 -4.55 9.51 -10.31
N ASN A 301 -5.03 8.81 -11.34
CA ASN A 301 -4.54 8.86 -12.72
C ASN A 301 -2.99 8.78 -12.87
N ARG A 302 -2.35 7.92 -12.07
CA ARG A 302 -0.88 7.82 -11.95
C ARG A 302 -0.38 6.37 -11.93
N VAL A 303 0.85 6.16 -12.36
CA VAL A 303 1.54 4.86 -12.21
C VAL A 303 2.13 4.78 -10.80
N TRP A 304 1.83 3.68 -10.10
CA TRP A 304 2.27 3.41 -8.74
C TRP A 304 3.31 2.28 -8.75
N ASN A 305 4.58 2.62 -8.48
CA ASN A 305 5.73 1.72 -8.68
C ASN A 305 6.05 0.82 -7.48
N THR A 306 5.33 0.95 -6.37
CA THR A 306 5.45 0.11 -5.18
C THR A 306 4.21 -0.76 -4.98
N ASN A 307 4.29 -1.81 -4.16
CA ASN A 307 3.08 -2.53 -3.75
C ASN A 307 2.37 -1.81 -2.61
N GLY A 308 3.15 -1.25 -1.67
CA GLY A 308 2.61 -0.51 -0.54
C GLY A 308 1.96 0.79 -1.01
N LEU A 309 0.72 0.99 -0.57
CA LEU A 309 -0.11 2.15 -0.80
C LEU A 309 -0.65 2.62 0.55
N MET A 310 -0.45 3.89 0.87
CA MET A 310 -0.91 4.48 2.13
C MET A 310 -1.89 5.61 1.83
N LEU A 311 -3.11 5.50 2.34
CA LEU A 311 -4.13 6.53 2.24
C LEU A 311 -4.44 7.09 3.64
N ARG A 312 -4.34 8.40 3.79
CA ARG A 312 -4.76 9.15 4.98
C ARG A 312 -6.05 9.89 4.68
N LEU A 313 -7.03 9.78 5.57
CA LEU A 313 -8.32 10.44 5.49
C LEU A 313 -8.53 11.27 6.75
N ARG A 314 -8.75 12.56 6.59
CA ARG A 314 -9.07 13.48 7.69
C ARG A 314 -10.49 13.99 7.50
N SER A 315 -11.38 13.64 8.41
CA SER A 315 -12.79 14.04 8.36
C SER A 315 -12.97 15.43 8.97
N ASP A 316 -13.73 16.30 8.29
CA ASP A 316 -14.06 17.62 8.83
C ASP A 316 -14.94 17.53 10.10
N SER A 317 -15.70 16.43 10.24
CA SER A 317 -16.50 16.14 11.44
C SER A 317 -15.74 15.38 12.53
N GLY A 318 -14.45 15.06 12.29
CA GLY A 318 -13.64 14.20 13.18
C GLY A 318 -13.99 12.70 13.12
N PHE A 319 -15.03 12.30 12.35
CA PHE A 319 -15.47 10.91 12.25
C PHE A 319 -15.65 10.46 10.80
N LEU A 320 -15.05 9.32 10.42
CA LEU A 320 -15.16 8.69 9.09
C LEU A 320 -16.26 7.60 9.06
N GLY A 321 -16.57 6.99 10.20
CA GLY A 321 -17.36 5.76 10.28
C GLY A 321 -16.61 4.51 9.78
N PRO A 322 -17.14 3.30 10.01
CA PRO A 322 -16.55 2.07 9.49
C PRO A 322 -16.47 2.07 7.96
N ILE A 323 -15.39 1.51 7.42
CA ILE A 323 -15.21 1.27 5.99
C ILE A 323 -15.83 -0.07 5.64
N GLU A 324 -16.76 -0.08 4.70
CA GLU A 324 -17.43 -1.28 4.19
C GLU A 324 -16.70 -1.86 2.97
N GLN A 325 -16.11 -1.00 2.14
CA GLN A 325 -15.39 -1.44 0.96
C GLN A 325 -14.23 -0.50 0.61
N ALA A 326 -13.12 -1.08 0.17
CA ALA A 326 -12.02 -0.34 -0.47
C ALA A 326 -11.70 -0.98 -1.82
N VAL A 327 -11.69 -0.17 -2.89
CA VAL A 327 -11.43 -0.63 -4.26
C VAL A 327 -10.41 0.28 -4.93
N VAL A 328 -9.40 -0.32 -5.55
CA VAL A 328 -8.46 0.36 -6.44
C VAL A 328 -8.87 0.06 -7.88
N VAL A 329 -9.22 1.08 -8.65
CA VAL A 329 -9.50 0.93 -10.08
C VAL A 329 -8.21 1.16 -10.85
N SER A 330 -7.72 0.12 -11.51
CA SER A 330 -6.47 0.13 -12.27
C SER A 330 -6.71 0.08 -13.78
N GLN A 331 -5.83 0.71 -14.55
CA GLN A 331 -5.78 0.61 -16.00
C GLN A 331 -4.74 -0.46 -16.37
N GLN A 332 -5.21 -1.63 -16.80
CA GLN A 332 -4.35 -2.76 -17.10
C GLN A 332 -3.83 -2.71 -18.54
N PRO A 333 -2.55 -3.05 -18.78
CA PRO A 333 -2.04 -3.23 -20.11
C PRO A 333 -2.54 -4.54 -20.72
N LYS A 334 -2.37 -4.65 -22.03
CA LYS A 334 -2.71 -5.82 -22.83
C LYS A 334 -1.44 -6.42 -23.41
N ILE A 335 -1.40 -7.74 -23.45
CA ILE A 335 -0.39 -8.51 -24.17
C ILE A 335 -0.95 -8.89 -25.54
N LEU A 336 -0.15 -8.74 -26.61
CA LEU A 336 -0.44 -9.23 -27.95
C LEU A 336 0.72 -10.09 -28.45
N PHE A 337 0.42 -11.30 -28.88
CA PHE A 337 1.42 -12.23 -29.39
C PHE A 337 0.86 -13.05 -30.57
N SER A 338 1.76 -13.65 -31.34
CA SER A 338 1.39 -14.63 -32.35
C SER A 338 1.45 -16.02 -31.72
N ALA A 339 0.31 -16.70 -31.62
CA ALA A 339 0.28 -18.11 -31.24
C ALA A 339 0.70 -18.94 -32.46
N ASP A 340 1.87 -19.55 -32.40
CA ASP A 340 2.44 -20.39 -33.47
C ASP A 340 1.93 -21.84 -33.43
N MET A 341 1.38 -22.27 -32.29
CA MET A 341 0.75 -23.57 -32.10
C MET A 341 -0.37 -23.54 -31.05
N PRO A 342 -1.36 -24.45 -31.12
CA PRO A 342 -2.35 -24.59 -30.06
C PRO A 342 -1.70 -25.11 -28.77
N GLY A 343 -2.27 -24.73 -27.63
CA GLY A 343 -1.83 -25.16 -26.30
C GLY A 343 -1.78 -24.03 -25.30
N ARG A 344 -1.13 -24.31 -24.16
CA ARG A 344 -1.01 -23.39 -23.04
C ARG A 344 0.18 -22.45 -23.20
N TYR A 345 -0.08 -21.16 -23.23
CA TYR A 345 0.95 -20.11 -23.15
C TYR A 345 0.99 -19.59 -21.72
N THR A 346 2.18 -19.48 -21.13
CA THR A 346 2.34 -19.08 -19.73
C THR A 346 3.13 -17.78 -19.64
N ALA A 347 2.51 -16.75 -19.09
CA ALA A 347 3.20 -15.51 -18.74
C ALA A 347 3.85 -15.66 -17.36
N LEU A 348 5.11 -15.25 -17.25
CA LEU A 348 5.94 -15.30 -16.05
C LEU A 348 6.44 -13.91 -15.73
N ALA A 349 6.20 -13.42 -14.51
CA ALA A 349 6.71 -12.16 -14.01
C ALA A 349 7.79 -12.37 -12.95
N GLY A 350 8.70 -11.41 -12.78
CA GLY A 350 9.75 -11.46 -11.75
C GLY A 350 11.01 -12.24 -12.14
N THR A 351 11.19 -12.50 -13.44
CA THR A 351 12.29 -13.27 -14.06
C THR A 351 13.58 -12.47 -14.28
N GLY A 352 13.52 -11.14 -14.14
CA GLY A 352 14.57 -10.19 -14.50
C GLY A 352 14.58 -9.74 -15.96
N ARG A 353 13.68 -10.25 -16.82
CA ARG A 353 13.59 -9.87 -18.24
C ARG A 353 12.52 -8.82 -18.46
N HIS A 354 12.93 -7.64 -18.93
CA HIS A 354 12.05 -6.49 -19.06
C HIS A 354 11.51 -6.28 -20.48
N THR A 355 10.21 -5.99 -20.57
CA THR A 355 9.49 -5.62 -21.79
C THR A 355 8.92 -4.21 -21.67
N LYS A 356 9.14 -3.35 -22.67
CA LYS A 356 8.63 -1.97 -22.67
C LYS A 356 7.11 -1.92 -22.89
N LEU A 357 6.42 -1.11 -22.10
CA LEU A 357 5.02 -0.78 -22.30
C LEU A 357 4.87 0.31 -23.37
N LYS A 358 4.05 0.05 -24.38
CA LYS A 358 3.65 1.05 -25.40
C LYS A 358 2.33 1.71 -25.00
N GLN A 359 2.14 2.97 -25.38
CA GLN A 359 0.84 3.63 -25.13
C GLN A 359 -0.26 3.07 -26.06
N LEU A 360 0.09 2.83 -27.32
CA LEU A 360 -0.82 2.33 -28.35
C LEU A 360 -0.20 1.11 -29.05
N ALA A 361 -1.03 0.10 -29.35
CA ALA A 361 -0.72 -0.89 -30.38
C ALA A 361 -1.33 -0.49 -31.71
N ASP A 362 -0.56 -0.65 -32.79
CA ASP A 362 -1.10 -0.52 -34.15
C ASP A 362 -1.51 -1.89 -34.68
N ILE A 363 -2.81 -2.19 -34.54
CA ILE A 363 -3.44 -3.42 -35.05
C ILE A 363 -4.13 -3.13 -36.41
N SER A 364 -4.03 -1.90 -36.92
CA SER A 364 -4.71 -1.47 -38.15
C SER A 364 -4.25 -2.34 -39.34
N GLY A 365 -5.14 -3.17 -39.88
CA GLY A 365 -4.84 -4.06 -41.00
C GLY A 365 -4.24 -5.42 -40.64
N ARG A 366 -4.17 -5.78 -39.35
CA ARG A 366 -3.78 -7.13 -38.91
C ARG A 366 -4.96 -8.11 -39.03
N ALA A 367 -4.65 -9.41 -39.16
CA ALA A 367 -5.62 -10.51 -39.16
C ALA A 367 -6.51 -10.49 -37.89
N GLN A 368 -7.65 -11.19 -37.93
CA GLN A 368 -8.59 -11.31 -36.80
C GLN A 368 -7.84 -11.64 -35.50
N VAL A 369 -7.85 -10.71 -34.54
CA VAL A 369 -7.22 -10.88 -33.23
C VAL A 369 -8.18 -11.63 -32.33
N ARG A 370 -7.72 -12.75 -31.75
CA ARG A 370 -8.48 -13.48 -30.73
C ARG A 370 -8.30 -12.80 -29.38
N HIS A 371 -9.40 -12.56 -28.69
CA HIS A 371 -9.41 -12.05 -27.33
C HIS A 371 -9.64 -13.20 -26.36
N LEU A 372 -8.67 -13.44 -25.48
CA LEU A 372 -8.71 -14.49 -24.47
C LEU A 372 -8.41 -13.89 -23.10
N ASP A 373 -8.80 -14.62 -22.06
CA ASP A 373 -8.52 -14.26 -20.68
C ASP A 373 -7.41 -15.14 -20.10
N PHE A 374 -6.67 -14.60 -19.15
CA PHE A 374 -5.75 -15.38 -18.35
C PHE A 374 -6.50 -16.24 -17.32
N SER A 375 -5.93 -17.40 -17.02
CA SER A 375 -6.25 -18.14 -15.79
C SER A 375 -6.01 -17.28 -14.55
N SER A 376 -6.63 -17.65 -13.43
CA SER A 376 -6.30 -17.07 -12.13
C SER A 376 -4.78 -17.10 -11.90
N PRO A 377 -4.14 -15.97 -11.56
CA PRO A 377 -2.70 -15.92 -11.35
C PRO A 377 -2.27 -16.75 -10.14
N GLU A 378 -1.14 -17.45 -10.28
CA GLU A 378 -0.43 -18.08 -9.19
C GLU A 378 0.73 -17.18 -8.79
N VAL A 379 0.75 -16.74 -7.53
CA VAL A 379 1.81 -15.86 -6.98
C VAL A 379 2.64 -16.66 -6.00
N LYS A 380 3.96 -16.74 -6.23
CA LYS A 380 4.88 -17.21 -5.19
C LYS A 380 4.91 -16.15 -4.10
N ILE A 381 4.17 -16.40 -3.03
CA ILE A 381 4.47 -16.19 -1.60
C ILE A 381 5.45 -15.03 -1.21
N TRP A 382 5.49 -13.90 -1.93
CA TRP A 382 6.24 -12.69 -1.52
C TRP A 382 5.39 -11.72 -0.72
N TYR A 383 4.07 -11.95 -0.68
CA TYR A 383 3.14 -11.22 0.16
C TYR A 383 3.09 -11.72 1.60
N ASN A 384 3.71 -12.88 1.90
CA ASN A 384 3.75 -13.41 3.24
C ASN A 384 5.17 -13.36 3.83
N SER A 385 5.22 -13.35 5.14
CA SER A 385 6.42 -13.23 5.96
C SER A 385 7.49 -14.29 5.70
N GLN A 386 7.14 -15.46 5.16
CA GLN A 386 8.04 -16.62 5.07
C GLN A 386 9.18 -16.41 4.06
N SER A 387 8.87 -15.81 2.90
CA SER A 387 9.90 -15.51 1.89
C SER A 387 10.88 -14.42 2.31
N LEU A 388 10.42 -13.45 3.11
CA LEU A 388 11.29 -12.45 3.73
C LEU A 388 12.32 -13.12 4.63
N LEU A 389 11.89 -14.10 5.41
CA LEU A 389 12.71 -14.78 6.40
C LEU A 389 13.74 -15.73 5.78
N GLU A 390 13.39 -16.40 4.67
CA GLU A 390 14.32 -17.26 3.93
C GLU A 390 15.48 -16.47 3.32
N LYS A 391 15.19 -15.27 2.79
CA LYS A 391 16.17 -14.47 2.05
C LYS A 391 17.01 -13.55 2.92
N PHE A 392 16.45 -13.05 4.02
CA PHE A 392 17.09 -12.00 4.80
C PHE A 392 17.27 -12.46 6.24
N LYS A 393 18.42 -13.03 6.60
CA LYS A 393 18.75 -13.43 7.98
C LYS A 393 19.51 -12.33 8.72
N ILE A 394 18.81 -11.25 9.09
CA ILE A 394 19.41 -10.13 9.82
C ILE A 394 19.50 -10.51 11.31
N LYS A 395 20.71 -10.48 11.89
CA LYS A 395 20.94 -10.75 13.31
C LYS A 395 21.37 -9.48 14.01
N GLY A 396 20.84 -9.21 15.20
CA GLY A 396 21.32 -8.13 16.05
C GLY A 396 22.57 -8.54 16.84
N GLY A 397 23.14 -7.56 17.53
CA GLY A 397 24.28 -7.77 18.42
C GLY A 397 23.91 -8.52 19.71
N PRO A 398 24.91 -8.85 20.55
CA PRO A 398 24.67 -9.41 21.88
C PRO A 398 23.85 -8.44 22.76
N PHE A 399 23.16 -9.00 23.75
CA PHE A 399 22.38 -8.27 24.74
C PHE A 399 22.71 -8.76 26.15
N ASP A 400 22.89 -7.81 27.08
CA ASP A 400 23.01 -8.07 28.51
C ASP A 400 21.76 -7.54 29.21
N GLU A 401 21.02 -8.44 29.87
CA GLU A 401 19.80 -8.08 30.61
C GLU A 401 20.07 -7.28 31.89
N ASN A 402 21.31 -7.29 32.39
CA ASN A 402 21.71 -6.57 33.60
C ASN A 402 22.15 -5.12 33.32
N ASP A 403 22.16 -4.69 32.05
CA ASP A 403 22.57 -3.36 31.63
C ASP A 403 21.47 -2.30 31.90
N GLY A 404 21.04 -2.17 33.16
CA GLY A 404 20.21 -1.04 33.62
C GLY A 404 18.75 -0.97 33.13
N TYR A 405 18.21 -2.04 32.55
CA TYR A 405 16.80 -2.11 32.14
C TYR A 405 15.87 -2.21 33.36
N ARG A 406 14.75 -1.46 33.34
CA ARG A 406 13.80 -1.38 34.48
C ARG A 406 12.68 -2.39 34.40
N TRP A 407 12.29 -2.79 33.19
CA TRP A 407 11.20 -3.71 32.98
C TRP A 407 11.45 -4.63 31.78
N LYS A 408 10.79 -5.78 31.80
CA LYS A 408 10.75 -6.75 30.71
C LYS A 408 9.33 -7.24 30.47
N SER A 409 8.94 -7.43 29.23
CA SER A 409 7.63 -7.98 28.86
C SER A 409 7.82 -9.18 27.92
N PRO A 410 7.14 -10.32 28.17
CA PRO A 410 7.21 -11.48 27.30
C PRO A 410 6.47 -11.23 25.99
N VAL A 411 7.02 -11.76 24.90
CA VAL A 411 6.43 -11.76 23.56
C VAL A 411 6.50 -13.18 23.02
N THR A 412 5.39 -13.92 23.08
CA THR A 412 5.32 -15.32 22.64
C THR A 412 4.80 -15.39 21.20
N LEU A 413 5.54 -16.06 20.31
CA LEU A 413 5.18 -16.19 18.91
C LEU A 413 5.04 -17.67 18.53
N ASP A 414 3.90 -18.05 17.94
CA ASP A 414 3.63 -19.44 17.57
C ASP A 414 4.29 -19.86 16.25
N LYS A 415 4.60 -18.89 15.40
CA LYS A 415 5.15 -19.11 14.06
C LYS A 415 6.19 -18.05 13.71
N ILE A 416 6.99 -18.35 12.70
CA ILE A 416 7.90 -17.38 12.11
C ILE A 416 7.07 -16.33 11.35
N GLY A 417 7.50 -15.07 11.34
CA GLY A 417 6.68 -14.03 10.73
C GLY A 417 7.26 -12.62 10.74
N TYR A 418 6.51 -11.70 10.13
CA TYR A 418 6.71 -10.26 10.21
C TYR A 418 5.63 -9.71 11.14
N TYR A 419 6.07 -9.15 12.27
CA TYR A 419 5.20 -8.79 13.37
C TYR A 419 5.26 -7.30 13.67
N ARG A 420 4.14 -6.76 14.16
CA ARG A 420 4.03 -5.44 14.76
C ARG A 420 3.57 -5.58 16.19
N LEU A 421 4.47 -5.30 17.14
CA LEU A 421 4.19 -5.29 18.56
C LEU A 421 3.68 -3.93 18.98
N ILE A 422 2.41 -3.84 19.35
CA ILE A 422 1.75 -2.63 19.86
C ILE A 422 1.92 -2.58 21.38
N PHE A 423 2.35 -1.43 21.90
CA PHE A 423 2.67 -1.29 23.31
C PHE A 423 1.40 -1.17 24.14
N ASN A 424 1.44 -1.71 25.37
CA ASN A 424 0.34 -1.62 26.30
C ASN A 424 0.18 -0.19 26.88
N LEU A 425 -0.87 0.05 27.66
CA LEU A 425 -1.20 1.35 28.24
C LEU A 425 -0.04 1.94 29.05
N GLU A 426 0.52 1.15 29.96
CA GLU A 426 1.53 1.61 30.92
C GLU A 426 2.81 2.04 30.20
N THR A 427 3.29 1.21 29.28
CA THR A 427 4.52 1.48 28.53
C THR A 427 4.34 2.61 27.52
N SER A 428 3.14 2.76 26.96
CA SER A 428 2.83 3.83 26.00
C SER A 428 2.82 5.22 26.64
N LEU A 429 2.37 5.29 27.90
CA LEU A 429 2.28 6.55 28.66
C LEU A 429 3.57 6.88 29.42
N ASP A 430 4.49 5.93 29.57
CA ASP A 430 5.80 6.13 30.17
C ASP A 430 6.82 6.71 29.16
N LYS A 431 7.51 7.80 29.54
CA LYS A 431 8.61 8.37 28.73
C LYS A 431 9.76 7.38 28.53
N ALA A 432 9.97 6.46 29.48
CA ALA A 432 11.00 5.44 29.41
C ALA A 432 10.69 4.33 28.39
N GLY A 433 9.42 4.24 27.93
CA GLY A 433 8.97 3.34 26.87
C GLY A 433 9.59 3.62 25.49
N GLN A 434 10.33 4.72 25.33
CA GLN A 434 11.02 5.06 24.08
C GLN A 434 12.40 4.37 23.94
N TYR A 435 12.92 3.77 25.00
CA TYR A 435 14.23 3.11 25.02
C TYR A 435 14.06 1.61 25.26
N VAL A 436 13.86 0.87 24.17
CA VAL A 436 13.57 -0.57 24.22
C VAL A 436 14.56 -1.41 23.44
N ARG A 437 14.67 -2.68 23.81
CA ARG A 437 15.36 -3.75 23.07
C ARG A 437 14.46 -4.97 23.00
N LEU A 438 14.28 -5.51 21.80
CA LEU A 438 13.67 -6.81 21.61
C LEU A 438 14.78 -7.86 21.59
N VAL A 439 14.62 -8.94 22.34
CA VAL A 439 15.68 -9.91 22.61
C VAL A 439 15.15 -11.33 22.51
N LYS A 440 15.96 -12.22 21.93
CA LYS A 440 15.81 -13.68 22.01
C LYS A 440 17.20 -14.29 22.16
N ASP A 441 17.34 -15.25 23.08
CA ASP A 441 18.60 -15.98 23.32
C ASP A 441 19.83 -15.07 23.50
N ASN A 442 19.70 -14.03 24.33
CA ASN A 442 20.71 -12.99 24.60
C ASN A 442 21.23 -12.26 23.35
N LYS A 443 20.43 -12.22 22.29
CA LYS A 443 20.69 -11.48 21.06
C LYS A 443 19.57 -10.51 20.80
N GLN A 444 19.95 -9.30 20.38
CA GLN A 444 19.01 -8.30 19.95
C GLN A 444 18.34 -8.75 18.66
N ILE A 445 17.05 -8.49 18.57
CA ILE A 445 16.24 -8.71 17.38
C ILE A 445 16.04 -7.34 16.72
N PRO A 446 16.57 -7.15 15.50
CA PRO A 446 16.40 -5.91 14.77
C PRO A 446 14.92 -5.56 14.61
N PHE A 447 14.58 -4.31 14.94
CA PHE A 447 13.25 -3.76 14.75
C PHE A 447 13.35 -2.29 14.33
N PHE A 448 12.30 -1.78 13.70
CA PHE A 448 12.10 -0.36 13.51
C PHE A 448 10.80 0.08 14.18
N TRP A 449 10.71 1.36 14.53
CA TRP A 449 9.49 1.91 15.09
C TRP A 449 8.42 1.97 14.00
N GLY A 450 7.34 1.24 14.22
CA GLY A 450 6.12 1.31 13.41
C GLY A 450 5.31 2.56 13.75
N ARG A 451 4.17 2.72 13.08
CA ARG A 451 3.24 3.81 13.41
C ARG A 451 2.65 3.63 14.80
N GLN A 452 2.26 4.74 15.40
CA GLN A 452 1.49 4.68 16.64
C GLN A 452 0.04 4.30 16.34
N THR A 453 -0.61 3.61 17.27
CA THR A 453 -2.03 3.29 17.21
C THR A 453 -2.75 4.11 18.27
N TYR A 454 -3.74 4.92 17.88
CA TYR A 454 -4.62 5.54 18.85
C TYR A 454 -5.43 4.46 19.59
N ARG A 455 -5.39 4.50 20.92
CA ARG A 455 -6.10 3.60 21.83
C ARG A 455 -6.91 4.43 22.81
N CYS A 456 -8.09 3.94 23.16
CA CYS A 456 -8.88 4.50 24.27
C CYS A 456 -8.81 3.54 25.46
N HIS A 457 -8.82 4.12 26.65
CA HIS A 457 -8.98 3.40 27.90
C HIS A 457 -10.15 4.02 28.67
N GLU A 458 -11.07 3.18 29.12
CA GLU A 458 -12.17 3.61 29.97
C GLU A 458 -11.65 3.91 31.38
N LEU A 459 -12.03 5.06 31.93
CA LEU A 459 -11.55 5.53 33.22
C LEU A 459 -12.60 5.29 34.30
N ALA A 460 -12.15 4.71 35.42
CA ALA A 460 -12.97 4.56 36.60
C ALA A 460 -13.22 5.93 37.25
N ALA A 461 -14.50 6.23 37.51
CA ALA A 461 -14.93 7.46 38.13
C ALA A 461 -15.87 7.22 39.31
N GLN A 462 -15.70 8.00 40.37
CA GLN A 462 -16.63 8.07 41.50
C GLN A 462 -17.52 9.29 41.32
N THR A 463 -18.83 9.07 41.32
CA THR A 463 -19.83 10.13 41.08
C THR A 463 -20.41 10.62 42.40
N GLU A 464 -20.52 11.94 42.54
CA GLU A 464 -21.15 12.62 43.67
C GLU A 464 -22.12 13.69 43.16
N TYR A 465 -23.34 13.73 43.71
CA TYR A 465 -24.34 14.74 43.36
C TYR A 465 -24.62 15.64 44.55
N ASN A 466 -24.31 16.93 44.43
CA ASN A 466 -24.66 17.97 45.39
C ASN A 466 -26.04 18.55 45.04
N ARG A 467 -27.03 18.30 45.90
CA ARG A 467 -28.41 18.77 45.73
C ARG A 467 -28.57 20.28 45.93
N GLU A 468 -27.78 20.89 46.81
CA GLU A 468 -27.91 22.32 47.13
C GLU A 468 -27.42 23.19 45.96
N GLU A 469 -26.35 22.76 45.30
CA GLU A 469 -25.74 23.46 44.16
C GLU A 469 -26.20 22.91 42.80
N ASN A 470 -27.15 21.94 42.79
CA ASN A 470 -27.56 21.15 41.63
C ASN A 470 -26.38 20.80 40.70
N THR A 471 -25.33 20.21 41.28
CA THR A 471 -24.06 19.97 40.60
C THR A 471 -23.65 18.51 40.77
N THR A 472 -23.31 17.84 39.66
CA THR A 472 -22.70 16.51 39.69
C THR A 472 -21.20 16.62 39.50
N SER A 473 -20.43 15.91 40.31
CA SER A 473 -18.99 15.78 40.19
C SER A 473 -18.58 14.34 39.97
N TRP A 474 -17.55 14.12 39.13
CA TRP A 474 -16.92 12.84 38.89
C TRP A 474 -15.44 12.95 39.24
N GLU A 475 -15.00 12.20 40.24
CA GLU A 475 -13.59 12.04 40.57
C GLU A 475 -13.02 10.83 39.84
N VAL A 476 -12.08 11.08 38.94
CA VAL A 476 -11.58 10.09 37.99
C VAL A 476 -10.17 9.69 38.37
N SER A 477 -9.93 8.38 38.50
CA SER A 477 -8.60 7.82 38.82
C SER A 477 -7.85 7.45 37.55
N LEU A 478 -6.56 7.79 37.50
CA LEU A 478 -5.70 7.48 36.36
C LEU A 478 -4.81 6.27 36.63
N PRO A 479 -4.73 5.30 35.71
CA PRO A 479 -3.86 4.14 35.87
C PRO A 479 -2.38 4.54 35.81
N VAL A 480 -2.05 5.56 34.99
CA VAL A 480 -0.71 6.12 34.87
C VAL A 480 -0.80 7.64 34.80
N THR A 481 0.02 8.29 35.62
CA THR A 481 0.22 9.74 35.58
C THR A 481 1.11 10.09 34.39
N SER A 482 0.56 10.77 33.39
CA SER A 482 1.30 11.13 32.18
C SER A 482 0.75 12.39 31.52
N GLU A 483 1.63 13.11 30.83
CA GLU A 483 1.25 14.21 29.94
C GLU A 483 0.90 13.71 28.53
N ALA A 484 1.11 12.42 28.24
CA ALA A 484 0.96 11.83 26.91
C ALA A 484 -0.50 11.46 26.53
N TRP A 485 -1.46 11.71 27.42
CA TRP A 485 -2.89 11.61 27.11
C TRP A 485 -3.29 12.63 26.04
N GLN A 486 -3.93 12.15 24.97
CA GLN A 486 -4.27 12.95 23.79
C GLN A 486 -5.69 13.49 23.83
N THR A 487 -6.65 12.72 24.34
CA THR A 487 -8.06 13.07 24.34
C THR A 487 -8.74 12.59 25.61
N LEU A 488 -9.80 13.29 26.02
CA LEU A 488 -10.74 12.86 27.05
C LEU A 488 -12.14 12.97 26.46
N VAL A 489 -12.88 11.86 26.46
CA VAL A 489 -14.23 11.76 25.88
C VAL A 489 -15.23 11.50 26.99
N LEU A 490 -16.24 12.37 27.09
CA LEU A 490 -17.39 12.20 27.99
C LEU A 490 -18.60 11.81 27.15
N THR A 491 -19.27 10.71 27.50
CA THR A 491 -20.49 10.27 26.83
C THR A 491 -21.69 10.45 27.75
N GLY A 492 -22.64 11.30 27.35
CA GLY A 492 -23.89 11.54 28.06
C GLY A 492 -25.08 11.34 27.14
N SER A 493 -26.30 11.63 27.62
CA SER A 493 -27.50 11.49 26.80
C SER A 493 -28.59 12.51 27.10
N GLY A 494 -29.42 12.79 26.09
CA GLY A 494 -30.58 13.68 26.15
C GLY A 494 -30.32 15.08 25.58
N ILE A 495 -31.37 15.91 25.58
CA ILE A 495 -31.29 17.30 25.13
C ILE A 495 -30.82 18.18 26.28
N PHE A 496 -29.68 18.86 26.11
CA PHE A 496 -29.12 19.71 27.16
C PHE A 496 -28.19 20.80 26.62
N SER A 497 -27.92 21.78 27.48
CA SER A 497 -26.79 22.70 27.38
C SER A 497 -26.19 22.85 28.77
N ARG A 498 -24.90 22.51 28.92
CA ARG A 498 -24.21 22.39 30.20
C ARG A 498 -22.81 22.99 30.13
N THR A 499 -22.33 23.43 31.28
CA THR A 499 -20.93 23.86 31.44
C THR A 499 -20.16 22.77 32.15
N VAL A 500 -19.21 22.16 31.45
CA VAL A 500 -18.27 21.17 32.00
C VAL A 500 -17.05 21.91 32.54
N ARG A 501 -16.71 21.65 33.80
CA ARG A 501 -15.54 22.20 34.48
C ARG A 501 -14.60 21.05 34.85
N CYS A 502 -13.35 21.13 34.47
CA CYS A 502 -12.33 20.15 34.85
C CYS A 502 -11.37 20.75 35.87
N TYR A 503 -10.93 19.91 36.80
CA TYR A 503 -10.06 20.27 37.91
C TYR A 503 -8.91 19.27 38.04
N ARG A 504 -7.75 19.78 38.39
CA ARG A 504 -6.57 18.99 38.76
C ARG A 504 -6.40 19.01 40.28
N GLU A 505 -5.87 17.92 40.83
CA GLU A 505 -5.46 17.86 42.24
C GLU A 505 -4.28 18.81 42.51
N LYS A 506 -4.37 19.63 43.56
CA LYS A 506 -3.28 20.57 43.91
C LYS A 506 -2.05 19.81 44.40
N SER A 507 -0.87 20.18 43.91
CA SER A 507 0.40 19.61 44.39
C SER A 507 0.68 20.00 45.84
N GLY A 508 0.79 19.03 46.74
CA GLY A 508 1.25 19.23 48.13
C GLY A 508 0.23 19.86 49.10
N ARG A 509 -1.04 20.05 48.70
CA ARG A 509 -2.14 20.50 49.57
C ARG A 509 -3.42 19.76 49.20
N SER A 510 -4.35 19.58 50.15
CA SER A 510 -5.69 19.11 49.83
C SER A 510 -6.46 20.15 49.02
N GLY A 511 -7.19 19.71 48.00
CA GLY A 511 -8.10 20.54 47.23
C GLY A 511 -7.86 20.51 45.72
N TRP A 512 -8.82 21.12 45.02
CA TRP A 512 -8.94 21.10 43.56
C TRP A 512 -8.59 22.45 42.96
N GLU A 513 -7.87 22.44 41.84
CA GLU A 513 -7.58 23.61 41.01
C GLU A 513 -8.35 23.48 39.69
N LYS A 514 -9.21 24.44 39.37
CA LYS A 514 -9.92 24.45 38.09
C LYS A 514 -8.93 24.75 36.97
N VAL A 515 -8.87 23.86 35.98
CA VAL A 515 -7.93 23.94 34.86
C VAL A 515 -8.61 24.31 33.54
N MET A 516 -9.90 24.00 33.41
CA MET A 516 -10.62 24.14 32.15
C MET A 516 -12.12 24.28 32.38
N THR A 517 -12.76 25.03 31.48
CA THR A 517 -14.21 25.12 31.34
C THR A 517 -14.58 24.94 29.86
N ARG A 518 -15.61 24.14 29.57
CA ARG A 518 -16.16 23.92 28.22
C ARG A 518 -17.68 23.93 28.26
N ASN A 519 -18.28 24.51 27.21
CA ASN A 519 -19.71 24.39 27.00
C ASN A 519 -19.99 23.11 26.21
N TRP A 520 -21.00 22.36 26.62
CA TRP A 520 -21.43 21.14 25.97
C TRP A 520 -22.94 21.18 25.77
N SER A 521 -23.37 21.18 24.51
CA SER A 521 -24.77 21.20 24.15
C SER A 521 -25.11 20.09 23.17
N HIS A 522 -26.31 19.56 23.30
CA HIS A 522 -26.89 18.59 22.40
C HIS A 522 -28.39 18.91 22.26
N ALA A 523 -28.85 19.08 21.01
CA ALA A 523 -30.21 19.51 20.70
C ALA A 523 -31.15 18.35 20.33
N GLU A 524 -30.64 17.13 20.27
CA GLU A 524 -31.39 15.93 19.89
C GLU A 524 -31.55 14.97 21.08
N GLN A 525 -32.57 14.11 21.02
CA GLN A 525 -32.73 13.06 22.01
C GLN A 525 -31.80 11.91 21.63
N GLY A 526 -30.80 11.59 22.46
CA GLY A 526 -29.87 10.50 22.18
C GLY A 526 -28.51 10.67 22.87
N ALA A 527 -27.53 9.88 22.44
CA ALA A 527 -26.17 9.95 22.97
C ALA A 527 -25.43 11.19 22.43
N ALA A 528 -24.79 11.90 23.34
CA ALA A 528 -23.93 13.04 23.06
C ALA A 528 -22.51 12.73 23.52
N GLN A 529 -21.52 13.20 22.76
CA GLN A 529 -20.11 13.11 23.16
C GLN A 529 -19.50 14.50 23.27
N LEU A 530 -18.72 14.73 24.32
CA LEU A 530 -17.81 15.85 24.43
C LEU A 530 -16.38 15.33 24.37
N GLU A 531 -15.65 15.74 23.34
CA GLU A 531 -14.22 15.47 23.21
C GLU A 531 -13.40 16.68 23.68
N ILE A 532 -12.40 16.41 24.50
CA ILE A 532 -11.46 17.40 25.03
C ILE A 532 -10.06 17.01 24.56
N ASP A 533 -9.49 17.83 23.68
CA ASP A 533 -8.14 17.63 23.17
C ASP A 533 -7.07 18.02 24.19
N SER A 534 -5.94 17.31 24.14
CA SER A 534 -4.73 17.57 24.93
C SER A 534 -4.96 17.66 26.45
N PRO A 535 -5.67 16.69 27.07
CA PRO A 535 -5.99 16.75 28.49
C PRO A 535 -4.77 16.48 29.40
N GLY A 536 -3.61 16.10 28.84
CA GLY A 536 -2.37 15.86 29.58
C GLY A 536 -1.95 17.00 30.52
N ARG A 537 -2.38 18.24 30.27
CA ARG A 537 -2.15 19.40 31.17
C ARG A 537 -2.77 19.25 32.56
N PHE A 538 -3.83 18.45 32.68
CA PHE A 538 -4.53 18.22 33.94
C PHE A 538 -4.66 16.73 34.32
N MET A 539 -4.34 15.84 33.39
CA MET A 539 -4.22 14.39 33.62
C MET A 539 -2.79 13.96 33.98
N ASN A 540 -1.93 14.91 34.32
CA ASN A 540 -0.60 14.66 34.90
C ASN A 540 -0.61 14.54 36.43
N ALA A 541 -1.73 14.07 37.00
CA ALA A 541 -1.89 13.74 38.41
C ALA A 541 -2.38 12.29 38.58
N ARG A 542 -2.55 11.83 39.83
CA ARG A 542 -3.16 10.51 40.10
C ARG A 542 -4.67 10.51 39.85
N ARG A 543 -5.31 11.65 40.08
CA ARG A 543 -6.74 11.85 39.91
C ARG A 543 -7.03 13.23 39.35
N PHE A 544 -8.17 13.36 38.68
CA PHE A 544 -8.74 14.64 38.27
C PHE A 544 -10.23 14.65 38.56
N LYS A 545 -10.85 15.83 38.60
CA LYS A 545 -12.29 15.96 38.84
C LYS A 545 -12.97 16.66 37.68
N ILE A 546 -14.14 16.16 37.29
CA ILE A 546 -15.07 16.81 36.37
C ILE A 546 -16.26 17.28 37.20
N SER A 547 -16.80 18.45 36.91
CA SER A 547 -18.02 18.96 37.53
C SER A 547 -18.91 19.59 36.49
N ILE A 548 -20.20 19.29 36.58
CA ILE A 548 -21.24 19.86 35.74
C ILE A 548 -22.32 20.44 36.63
N ASP A 549 -22.56 21.73 36.41
CA ASP A 549 -23.63 22.50 37.01
C ASP A 549 -24.86 22.40 36.10
N HIS A 550 -25.97 21.96 36.67
CA HIS A 550 -27.20 21.68 35.92
C HIS A 550 -28.15 22.88 35.88
N GLY A 551 -27.84 23.97 36.58
CA GLY A 551 -28.74 25.12 36.75
C GLY A 551 -30.07 24.68 37.36
N ASP A 552 -31.17 24.99 36.68
CA ASP A 552 -32.52 24.57 37.12
C ASP A 552 -32.99 23.25 36.48
N ASN A 553 -32.14 22.60 35.70
CA ASN A 553 -32.50 21.38 34.97
C ASN A 553 -32.16 20.12 35.76
N GLN A 554 -32.72 18.98 35.33
CA GLN A 554 -32.31 17.68 35.87
C GLN A 554 -30.82 17.39 35.62
N PRO A 555 -30.17 16.69 36.56
CA PRO A 555 -28.81 16.20 36.38
C PRO A 555 -28.66 15.35 35.12
N ILE A 556 -27.61 15.62 34.35
CA ILE A 556 -27.24 14.75 33.22
C ILE A 556 -26.41 13.56 33.72
N GLU A 557 -26.66 12.39 33.14
CA GLU A 557 -25.88 11.19 33.39
C GLU A 557 -24.71 11.11 32.39
N ILE A 558 -23.51 10.85 32.90
CA ILE A 558 -22.35 10.49 32.09
C ILE A 558 -22.22 8.96 32.16
N SER A 559 -22.54 8.30 31.06
CA SER A 559 -22.48 6.84 30.91
C SER A 559 -21.06 6.33 30.73
N LYS A 560 -20.14 7.16 30.21
CA LYS A 560 -18.77 6.75 29.93
C LYS A 560 -17.78 7.91 29.98
N ILE A 561 -16.61 7.65 30.57
CA ILE A 561 -15.44 8.54 30.55
C ILE A 561 -14.27 7.75 29.99
N GLU A 562 -13.73 8.18 28.85
CA GLU A 562 -12.60 7.52 28.20
C GLU A 562 -11.46 8.49 27.97
N ALA A 563 -10.23 8.01 28.08
CA ALA A 563 -9.06 8.77 27.69
C ALA A 563 -8.29 8.07 26.57
N GLY A 564 -7.95 8.86 25.55
CA GLY A 564 -7.19 8.41 24.40
C GLY A 564 -5.70 8.67 24.54
N PHE A 565 -4.89 7.74 24.03
CA PHE A 565 -3.44 7.86 23.98
C PHE A 565 -2.89 7.24 22.69
N MET A 566 -1.66 7.62 22.32
CA MET A 566 -0.94 7.02 21.21
C MET A 566 -0.08 5.87 21.69
N ALA A 567 -0.43 4.65 21.33
CA ALA A 567 0.37 3.47 21.63
C ALA A 567 1.51 3.33 20.60
N PRO A 568 2.80 3.41 21.00
CA PRO A 568 3.91 3.09 20.11
C PRO A 568 3.86 1.65 19.62
N SER A 569 4.57 1.38 18.52
CA SER A 569 4.77 0.01 18.07
C SER A 569 6.15 -0.20 17.47
N ILE A 570 6.62 -1.44 17.51
CA ILE A 570 7.82 -1.87 16.82
C ILE A 570 7.48 -2.96 15.81
N CYS A 571 8.14 -2.93 14.65
CA CYS A 571 7.99 -3.92 13.60
C CYS A 571 9.28 -4.72 13.45
N PHE A 572 9.19 -6.05 13.43
CA PHE A 572 10.36 -6.94 13.42
C PHE A 572 10.08 -8.25 12.68
N LEU A 573 11.16 -8.91 12.27
CA LEU A 573 11.13 -10.25 11.68
C LEU A 573 11.46 -11.30 12.74
N ALA A 574 10.57 -12.25 12.94
CA ALA A 574 10.77 -13.42 13.79
C ALA A 574 11.15 -14.62 12.92
N TYR A 575 12.41 -15.03 13.02
CA TYR A 575 12.96 -16.16 12.26
C TYR A 575 12.66 -17.52 12.86
N GLU A 576 12.21 -17.55 14.12
CA GLU A 576 11.94 -18.75 14.89
C GLU A 576 10.72 -18.49 15.79
N PRO A 577 9.86 -19.49 16.03
CA PRO A 577 8.83 -19.38 17.04
C PRO A 577 9.43 -19.35 18.46
N GLY A 578 8.58 -19.10 19.45
CA GLY A 578 8.90 -19.17 20.87
C GLY A 578 8.92 -17.82 21.56
N ASN A 579 9.65 -17.77 22.68
CA ASN A 579 9.64 -16.62 23.58
C ASN A 579 10.69 -15.60 23.17
N TYR A 580 10.23 -14.36 23.03
CA TYR A 580 11.00 -13.15 22.92
C TYR A 580 10.73 -12.29 24.16
N PHE A 581 11.60 -11.33 24.43
CA PHE A 581 11.44 -10.39 25.53
C PHE A 581 11.68 -8.96 25.04
N LEU A 582 10.73 -8.08 25.34
CA LEU A 582 10.90 -6.64 25.19
C LEU A 582 11.43 -6.09 26.51
N PHE A 583 12.65 -5.57 26.51
CA PHE A 583 13.24 -4.87 27.63
C PHE A 583 13.11 -3.36 27.43
N GLY A 584 12.89 -2.61 28.50
CA GLY A 584 12.88 -1.16 28.42
C GLY A 584 13.16 -0.43 29.73
N GLY A 585 13.17 0.89 29.64
CA GLY A 585 13.44 1.78 30.76
C GLY A 585 14.92 2.12 30.97
N ASN A 586 15.83 1.69 30.10
CA ASN A 586 17.23 2.15 30.14
C ASN A 586 17.40 3.40 29.25
N GLU A 587 17.34 4.60 29.83
CA GLU A 587 17.54 5.87 29.10
C GLU A 587 19.00 6.12 28.73
N ALA A 588 19.96 5.47 29.42
CA ALA A 588 21.38 5.54 29.08
C ALA A 588 21.71 4.70 27.84
N ALA A 589 20.90 3.69 27.53
CA ALA A 589 21.01 2.96 26.28
C ALA A 589 20.64 3.89 25.11
N GLY A 590 21.61 4.14 24.22
CA GLY A 590 21.37 4.90 22.99
C GLY A 590 20.24 4.30 22.13
N ARG A 591 19.72 5.08 21.18
CA ARG A 591 18.69 4.60 20.25
C ARG A 591 19.22 3.41 19.43
N PRO A 592 18.44 2.34 19.26
CA PRO A 592 18.88 1.20 18.45
C PRO A 592 18.98 1.62 16.96
N SER A 593 20.05 1.18 16.30
CA SER A 593 20.29 1.38 14.87
C SER A 593 20.56 0.03 14.23
N TYR A 594 19.76 -0.32 13.22
CA TYR A 594 19.86 -1.59 12.50
C TYR A 594 19.77 -1.35 11.00
N ASP A 595 20.38 -2.23 10.21
CA ASP A 595 20.40 -2.16 8.74
C ASP A 595 19.11 -2.68 8.07
N LEU A 596 17.95 -2.35 8.64
CA LEU A 596 16.63 -2.75 8.11
C LEU A 596 16.22 -1.95 6.87
N THR A 597 16.90 -0.81 6.61
CA THR A 597 16.70 0.00 5.41
C THR A 597 17.03 -0.77 4.12
N LEU A 598 17.96 -1.74 4.19
CA LEU A 598 18.35 -2.58 3.06
C LEU A 598 17.20 -3.45 2.53
N ILE A 599 16.18 -3.71 3.36
CA ILE A 599 15.02 -4.54 3.01
C ILE A 599 13.69 -3.79 3.10
N GLN A 600 13.74 -2.45 3.17
CA GLN A 600 12.56 -1.59 3.37
C GLN A 600 11.45 -1.88 2.34
N ASP A 601 11.80 -2.00 1.05
CA ASP A 601 10.83 -2.12 -0.03
C ASP A 601 10.02 -3.40 0.08
N ARG A 602 10.61 -4.41 0.71
CA ARG A 602 9.99 -5.71 0.97
C ARG A 602 9.13 -5.66 2.22
N LEU A 603 9.63 -5.06 3.31
CA LEU A 603 8.86 -4.88 4.54
C LEU A 603 7.63 -3.97 4.35
N MET A 604 7.73 -2.95 3.50
CA MET A 604 6.62 -2.05 3.17
C MET A 604 5.62 -2.66 2.18
N ALA A 605 6.04 -3.71 1.44
CA ALA A 605 5.18 -4.49 0.56
C ALA A 605 4.45 -5.64 1.27
N SER A 606 4.56 -5.74 2.60
CA SER A 606 3.90 -6.75 3.42
C SER A 606 3.11 -6.11 4.57
N LEU A 607 2.04 -6.78 4.98
CA LEU A 607 1.29 -6.41 6.19
C LEU A 607 1.87 -7.18 7.38
N PRO A 608 2.32 -6.50 8.46
CA PRO A 608 2.75 -7.19 9.66
C PRO A 608 1.53 -7.76 10.41
N GLU A 609 1.74 -8.88 11.09
CA GLU A 609 0.77 -9.42 12.04
C GLU A 609 0.82 -8.61 13.34
N ASN A 610 -0.32 -8.07 13.77
CA ASN A 610 -0.39 -7.29 14.99
C ASN A 610 -0.40 -8.21 16.20
N ILE A 611 0.45 -7.92 17.16
CA ILE A 611 0.49 -8.55 18.49
C ILE A 611 0.50 -7.46 19.55
N GLU A 612 -0.16 -7.72 20.67
CA GLU A 612 -0.21 -6.78 21.79
C GLU A 612 0.87 -7.13 22.81
N MET A 613 1.51 -6.10 23.36
CA MET A 613 2.47 -6.24 24.44
C MET A 613 1.77 -6.75 25.70
N ALA A 614 2.29 -7.85 26.27
CA ALA A 614 1.84 -8.35 27.55
C ALA A 614 2.25 -7.41 28.69
N ALA A 615 1.66 -7.60 29.88
CA ALA A 615 2.06 -6.87 31.08
C ALA A 615 3.57 -6.97 31.31
N ALA A 616 4.19 -5.86 31.72
CA ALA A 616 5.62 -5.79 31.95
C ALA A 616 5.94 -6.13 33.43
N ASP A 617 6.93 -6.98 33.62
CA ASP A 617 7.52 -7.27 34.92
C ASP A 617 8.67 -6.32 35.22
N VAL A 618 8.81 -5.91 36.48
CA VAL A 618 9.98 -5.15 36.93
C VAL A 618 11.22 -6.06 36.86
N VAL A 619 12.25 -5.61 36.15
CA VAL A 619 13.56 -6.25 36.17
C VAL A 619 14.17 -5.90 37.53
N LYS A 620 14.15 -6.86 38.46
CA LYS A 620 14.77 -6.67 39.78
C LYS A 620 16.27 -6.46 39.56
N ALA A 621 16.73 -5.23 39.70
CA ALA A 621 18.14 -4.95 39.95
C ALA A 621 18.58 -5.84 41.13
N SER A 622 19.73 -6.49 40.99
CA SER A 622 20.30 -7.30 42.06
C SER A 622 20.30 -6.47 43.35
N LYS A 623 19.76 -7.05 44.45
CA LYS A 623 19.74 -6.38 45.76
C LYS A 623 21.14 -5.94 46.20
N TRP A 624 22.19 -6.55 45.65
CA TRP A 624 23.59 -6.22 45.88
C TRP A 624 24.03 -4.91 45.21
N ASP A 625 23.55 -4.61 44.00
CA ASP A 625 23.94 -3.39 43.28
C ASP A 625 23.30 -2.16 43.92
N GLN A 626 22.05 -2.27 44.38
CA GLN A 626 21.39 -1.22 45.16
C GLN A 626 22.03 -1.01 46.54
N LEU A 627 22.57 -2.08 47.16
CA LEU A 627 23.29 -1.99 48.43
C LEU A 627 24.64 -1.30 48.25
N LEU A 628 25.38 -1.64 47.19
CA LEU A 628 26.66 -1.02 46.84
C LEU A 628 26.49 0.45 46.45
N GLU A 629 25.53 0.79 45.59
CA GLU A 629 25.24 2.19 45.25
C GLU A 629 24.86 3.02 46.48
N ARG A 630 24.03 2.49 47.39
CA ARG A 630 23.70 3.16 48.66
C ARG A 630 24.91 3.34 49.58
N LEU A 631 25.83 2.38 49.61
CA LEU A 631 27.06 2.47 50.40
C LEU A 631 28.02 3.53 49.84
N PHE A 632 28.03 3.78 48.52
CA PHE A 632 28.99 4.69 47.87
C PHE A 632 28.43 6.07 47.43
N GLN A 633 27.11 6.28 47.38
CA GLN A 633 26.52 7.58 47.00
C GLN A 633 26.40 8.60 48.17
N GLY A 634 26.56 8.18 49.42
CA GLY A 634 26.43 9.05 50.61
C GLY A 634 27.76 9.30 51.33
N LYS A 635 28.24 10.56 51.31
CA LYS A 635 29.32 11.14 52.16
C LYS A 635 30.24 10.11 52.86
N GLY A 636 31.12 9.45 52.13
CA GLY A 636 32.33 8.79 52.67
C GLY A 636 32.15 7.60 53.63
N ILE A 637 30.95 7.21 54.06
CA ILE A 637 30.75 6.16 55.07
C ILE A 637 31.03 4.75 54.52
N GLY A 638 30.74 4.49 53.23
CA GLY A 638 30.95 3.18 52.62
C GLY A 638 32.40 2.69 52.62
N LEU A 639 33.36 3.61 52.47
CA LEU A 639 34.79 3.29 52.52
C LEU A 639 35.19 2.80 53.92
N TYR A 640 34.70 3.44 54.98
CA TYR A 640 35.00 3.06 56.37
C TYR A 640 34.33 1.74 56.77
N ALA A 641 33.15 1.43 56.23
CA ALA A 641 32.49 0.14 56.46
C ALA A 641 33.30 -1.02 55.86
N VAL A 642 33.79 -0.87 54.63
CA VAL A 642 34.66 -1.88 53.99
C VAL A 642 35.99 -2.00 54.74
N LEU A 643 36.60 -0.88 55.13
CA LEU A 643 37.84 -0.87 55.90
C LEU A 643 37.66 -1.58 57.26
N GLY A 644 36.53 -1.34 57.95
CA GLY A 644 36.22 -2.00 59.23
C GLY A 644 36.08 -3.52 59.10
N VAL A 645 35.43 -3.99 58.03
CA VAL A 645 35.31 -5.42 57.74
C VAL A 645 36.66 -6.04 57.41
N VAL A 646 37.47 -5.42 56.55
CA VAL A 646 38.82 -5.89 56.22
C VAL A 646 39.68 -5.94 57.48
N THR A 647 39.58 -4.93 58.36
CA THR A 647 40.31 -4.88 59.62
C THR A 647 39.91 -6.02 60.56
N LEU A 648 38.61 -6.31 60.70
CA LEU A 648 38.12 -7.44 61.50
C LEU A 648 38.59 -8.80 60.96
N VAL A 649 38.63 -8.96 59.63
CA VAL A 649 39.16 -10.17 59.00
C VAL A 649 40.66 -10.30 59.27
N LEU A 650 41.42 -9.20 59.16
CA LEU A 650 42.85 -9.19 59.47
C LEU A 650 43.10 -9.49 60.95
N ILE A 651 42.31 -8.92 61.88
CA ILE A 651 42.37 -9.24 63.30
C ILE A 651 42.05 -10.72 63.53
N GLY A 652 41.03 -11.27 62.87
CA GLY A 652 40.70 -12.68 62.97
C GLY A 652 41.82 -13.60 62.48
N ILE A 653 42.51 -13.21 61.40
CA ILE A 653 43.68 -13.91 60.88
C ILE A 653 44.86 -13.80 61.86
N ILE A 654 45.10 -12.62 62.43
CA ILE A 654 46.16 -12.38 63.43
C ILE A 654 45.91 -13.21 64.69
N VAL A 655 44.70 -13.19 65.25
CA VAL A 655 44.32 -13.98 66.43
C VAL A 655 44.46 -15.48 66.16
N ARG A 656 44.20 -15.91 64.92
CA ARG A 656 44.38 -17.31 64.51
C ARG A 656 45.85 -17.69 64.27
N LEU A 657 46.72 -16.71 64.00
CA LEU A 657 48.16 -16.87 63.81
C LEU A 657 48.96 -16.81 65.13
N PHE A 658 48.37 -16.36 66.23
CA PHE A 658 49.00 -16.46 67.54
C PHE A 658 48.84 -17.88 68.13
N PRO A 659 49.94 -18.61 68.37
CA PRO A 659 49.88 -19.94 68.97
C PRO A 659 49.38 -19.85 70.42
N LYS A 660 48.45 -20.73 70.80
CA LYS A 660 48.00 -20.90 72.19
C LYS A 660 49.22 -21.19 73.07
N ALA A 661 49.55 -20.27 73.99
CA ALA A 661 50.59 -20.47 74.98
C ALA A 661 50.25 -21.71 75.82
N GLY A 662 51.09 -22.75 75.69
CA GLY A 662 50.98 -23.97 76.48
C GLY A 662 51.24 -23.67 77.95
N PHE A 663 50.23 -23.93 78.77
CA PHE A 663 50.33 -23.94 80.23
C PHE A 663 51.19 -25.13 80.66
N ARG A 664 52.38 -24.89 81.24
CA ARG A 664 53.15 -25.90 81.99
C ARG A 664 53.19 -25.44 83.46
N GLY A 665 52.53 -26.20 84.32
CA GLY A 665 52.63 -26.06 85.77
C GLY A 665 53.99 -26.54 86.31
N PRO A 666 54.30 -26.21 87.58
CA PRO A 666 55.62 -26.46 88.16
C PRO A 666 55.80 -27.91 88.60
N GLN A 667 57.02 -28.44 88.48
CA GLN A 667 57.51 -29.56 89.28
C GLN A 667 58.78 -29.13 90.01
N ASN A 668 58.74 -29.35 91.33
CA ASN A 668 59.78 -29.29 92.37
C ASN A 668 60.49 -27.96 92.64
#